data_AF-W4HDI6-F1
#
_entry.id   AF-W4HDI6-F1
#
_cell.length_a   1.000
_cell.length_b   1.000
_cell.length_c   1.000
_cell.angle_alpha   90.00
_cell.angle_beta   90.00
_cell.angle_gamma   90.00
#
_symmetry.space_group_name_H-M   'P 1'
#
loop_
_entity.id
_entity.type
_entity.pdbx_description
1 polymer ?
#
loop_
_entity_poly.entity_id
_entity_poly.type
_entity_poly.pdbx_seq_one_letter_code
_entity_poly.pdbx_strand_id
1 'polypeptide(L)'
;MRIYIHVDPSGGYSEWTYVCKTPLTHVHEAVTAFVDAYNCKFPTQQLTPSLLVAMANNKPLEPTKKISTLLDDHDSCELALVHVATSPPPQPVVTSVEPRKPNHGAVDMLLGHANKHRQNNAWRSAKALWEAVLVDMDTANASAMQGMVDLYMQSTQWTKAKSVLLKLLLADPTHQAPRLQLATCEMHLANSGRAITILQELLSTPSLTPDMDHDASILLATALYECGSIKDQDKAVSILVHLLDKSNHTDMDAMALYSQVAHDRGKPAQAMQMMLKVLVDRPKDKRVQAKCAAFLEAPRGFEYLQLALDPTSPSTAPAYAYLASVAKDHGAMTACVSCFQQAVAQCPSDVMFALNYVHALEVCGRYGDAFVVVKQFVHNTPTTVVGMDLTCQDIAAVLAPYSTLDDASGHWTEEAAMAWKGTHVCVYHNDAKFERAVATTVDLTGQQLDLLALLCTLVKILFLQGCLRPVPALVDAIEPLRYHYGHLLHTTSIRNEHAYYSCITQLVTIPSLHVPRPRPSNIIYVCGDSHALATAWRSVGAHVLVPALVTGLKHWHLRKTSTFYPKVHFFNVIKSIPRGATVVFVFGEIDCREGLLVAVEKCRYETLEEGMAHTMSIFMDVVEDLVREFGFKAFIHPIVPVLDETRHIVQLYNRLFQAKVQGSTLCHWMDFFDSLLTPYNKLQPSYVLDGTHLHPSYLSLWATTLEPHMSAI
;
A
#
# COMPACT_ATOMS: atom_id res chain seq x y z
N MET A 1 -4.21 -33.22 -8.72
CA MET A 1 -4.85 -33.97 -7.62
C MET A 1 -5.31 -35.35 -8.08
N ARG A 2 -4.69 -36.42 -7.58
CA ARG A 2 -5.13 -37.82 -7.81
C ARG A 2 -5.34 -38.51 -6.46
N ILE A 3 -6.53 -39.04 -6.22
CA ILE A 3 -6.88 -39.72 -4.97
C ILE A 3 -7.01 -41.22 -5.27
N TYR A 4 -6.19 -42.04 -4.63
CA TYR A 4 -6.23 -43.50 -4.74
C TYR A 4 -6.95 -44.07 -3.51
N ILE A 5 -7.97 -44.88 -3.73
CA ILE A 5 -8.79 -45.44 -2.64
C ILE A 5 -8.82 -46.95 -2.80
N HIS A 6 -8.43 -47.66 -1.73
CA HIS A 6 -8.24 -49.10 -1.69
C HIS A 6 -9.16 -49.73 -0.64
N VAL A 7 -9.77 -50.88 -0.95
CA VAL A 7 -10.52 -51.68 0.03
C VAL A 7 -9.89 -53.06 0.19
N ASP A 8 -9.64 -53.44 1.45
CA ASP A 8 -9.06 -54.73 1.85
C ASP A 8 -10.15 -55.83 1.81
N PRO A 9 -9.85 -57.06 1.36
CA PRO A 9 -10.83 -58.16 1.25
C PRO A 9 -11.36 -58.73 2.59
N SER A 10 -10.90 -58.22 3.73
CA SER A 10 -11.39 -58.63 5.06
C SER A 10 -12.88 -58.32 5.26
N GLY A 11 -13.70 -59.38 5.37
CA GLY A 11 -15.16 -59.29 5.56
C GLY A 11 -16.03 -59.85 4.41
N GLY A 12 -15.42 -60.48 3.40
CA GLY A 12 -16.16 -61.13 2.30
C GLY A 12 -16.39 -60.24 1.07
N TYR A 13 -15.67 -59.12 0.97
CA TYR A 13 -15.70 -58.17 -0.16
C TYR A 13 -14.54 -58.43 -1.13
N SER A 14 -14.75 -58.12 -2.41
CA SER A 14 -13.72 -58.20 -3.44
C SER A 14 -12.72 -57.05 -3.31
N GLU A 15 -11.41 -57.35 -3.31
CA GLU A 15 -10.34 -56.35 -3.29
C GLU A 15 -10.41 -55.47 -4.54
N TRP A 16 -10.38 -54.15 -4.36
CA TRP A 16 -10.39 -53.22 -5.50
C TRP A 16 -9.79 -51.85 -5.17
N THR A 17 -9.13 -51.28 -6.19
CA THR A 17 -8.55 -49.93 -6.18
C THR A 17 -9.30 -49.04 -7.16
N TYR A 18 -9.74 -47.88 -6.69
CA TYR A 18 -10.41 -46.85 -7.50
C TYR A 18 -9.61 -45.55 -7.46
N VAL A 19 -9.46 -44.91 -8.62
CA VAL A 19 -8.72 -43.65 -8.78
C VAL A 19 -9.69 -42.52 -9.09
N CYS A 20 -9.89 -41.61 -8.15
CA CYS A 20 -10.72 -40.43 -8.34
C CYS A 20 -9.89 -39.32 -9.00
N LYS A 21 -10.36 -38.86 -10.18
CA LYS A 21 -9.76 -37.75 -10.95
C LYS A 21 -10.46 -36.41 -10.72
N THR A 22 -11.58 -36.42 -10.00
CA THR A 22 -12.39 -35.23 -9.69
C THR A 22 -11.91 -34.63 -8.37
N PRO A 23 -11.74 -33.30 -8.26
CA PRO A 23 -11.33 -32.67 -7.02
C PRO A 23 -12.43 -32.80 -5.95
N LEU A 24 -12.08 -33.38 -4.79
CA LEU A 24 -12.95 -33.57 -3.64
C LEU A 24 -12.36 -32.84 -2.42
N THR A 25 -13.22 -32.32 -1.55
CA THR A 25 -12.78 -31.44 -0.46
C THR A 25 -12.53 -32.21 0.82
N HIS A 26 -13.36 -33.22 1.12
CA HIS A 26 -13.32 -33.95 2.38
C HIS A 26 -13.33 -35.47 2.21
N VAL A 27 -12.79 -36.19 3.20
CA VAL A 27 -12.67 -37.67 3.18
C VAL A 27 -14.02 -38.37 2.97
N HIS A 28 -15.12 -37.89 3.55
CA HIS A 28 -16.45 -38.49 3.37
C HIS A 28 -16.94 -38.41 1.93
N GLU A 29 -16.58 -37.35 1.20
CA GLU A 29 -16.90 -37.20 -0.23
C GLU A 29 -16.14 -38.27 -1.03
N ALA A 30 -14.88 -38.55 -0.67
CA ALA A 30 -14.08 -39.60 -1.29
C ALA A 30 -14.61 -41.02 -0.96
N VAL A 31 -15.01 -41.26 0.29
CA VAL A 31 -15.61 -42.55 0.70
C VAL A 31 -16.95 -42.79 -0.01
N THR A 32 -17.80 -41.76 -0.12
CA THR A 32 -19.09 -41.85 -0.81
C THR A 32 -18.88 -42.15 -2.30
N ALA A 33 -18.00 -41.40 -2.96
CA ALA A 33 -17.67 -41.61 -4.37
C ALA A 33 -17.09 -43.01 -4.65
N PHE A 34 -16.31 -43.56 -3.72
CA PHE A 34 -15.80 -44.93 -3.81
C PHE A 34 -16.91 -45.97 -3.70
N VAL A 35 -17.80 -45.84 -2.71
CA VAL A 35 -18.89 -46.80 -2.45
C VAL A 35 -19.85 -46.88 -3.65
N ASP A 36 -20.21 -45.74 -4.23
CA ASP A 36 -21.07 -45.70 -5.42
C ASP A 36 -20.42 -46.44 -6.60
N ALA A 37 -19.13 -46.22 -6.83
CA ALA A 37 -18.38 -46.88 -7.89
C ALA A 37 -18.20 -48.39 -7.64
N TYR A 38 -17.99 -48.79 -6.37
CA TYR A 38 -17.83 -50.19 -5.97
C TYR A 38 -19.13 -50.98 -6.17
N ASN A 39 -20.26 -50.45 -5.71
CA ASN A 39 -21.56 -51.11 -5.79
C ASN A 39 -22.06 -51.26 -7.23
N CYS A 40 -21.69 -50.31 -8.11
CA CYS A 40 -21.95 -50.44 -9.54
C CYS A 40 -21.15 -51.58 -10.17
N LYS A 41 -19.94 -51.84 -9.68
CA LYS A 41 -19.01 -52.85 -10.23
C LYS A 41 -19.24 -54.25 -9.65
N PHE A 42 -19.59 -54.36 -8.37
CA PHE A 42 -19.81 -55.62 -7.65
C PHE A 42 -21.23 -55.65 -7.06
N PRO A 43 -22.27 -55.85 -7.89
CA PRO A 43 -23.66 -55.64 -7.49
C PRO A 43 -24.16 -56.62 -6.41
N THR A 44 -23.48 -57.75 -6.23
CA THR A 44 -23.79 -58.78 -5.23
C THR A 44 -23.11 -58.56 -3.88
N GLN A 45 -22.20 -57.58 -3.76
CA GLN A 45 -21.40 -57.29 -2.57
C GLN A 45 -21.49 -55.79 -2.22
N GLN A 46 -22.68 -55.33 -1.86
CA GLN A 46 -22.91 -53.90 -1.65
C GLN A 46 -22.28 -53.37 -0.36
N LEU A 47 -21.47 -52.32 -0.48
CA LEU A 47 -20.88 -51.53 0.59
C LEU A 47 -21.77 -50.34 0.96
N THR A 48 -21.67 -49.88 2.20
CA THR A 48 -22.30 -48.62 2.64
C THR A 48 -21.28 -47.74 3.37
N PRO A 49 -21.33 -46.40 3.20
CA PRO A 49 -20.30 -45.51 3.77
C PRO A 49 -20.22 -45.58 5.30
N SER A 50 -21.34 -45.80 5.97
CA SER A 50 -21.44 -45.88 7.44
C SER A 50 -20.74 -47.11 8.04
N LEU A 51 -20.41 -48.11 7.23
CA LEU A 51 -19.73 -49.32 7.68
C LEU A 51 -18.22 -49.29 7.42
N LEU A 52 -17.71 -48.23 6.80
CA LEU A 52 -16.32 -48.08 6.40
C LEU A 52 -15.63 -46.95 7.17
N VAL A 53 -14.42 -47.23 7.62
CA VAL A 53 -13.50 -46.23 8.17
C VAL A 53 -12.38 -46.02 7.18
N ALA A 54 -12.16 -44.76 6.78
CA ALA A 54 -11.02 -44.39 5.96
C ALA A 54 -9.77 -44.27 6.82
N MET A 55 -8.66 -44.76 6.29
CA MET A 55 -7.38 -44.83 6.98
C MET A 55 -6.29 -44.18 6.11
N ALA A 56 -5.41 -43.40 6.72
CA ALA A 56 -4.10 -43.06 6.14
C ALA A 56 -3.01 -43.55 7.08
N ASN A 57 -2.01 -44.24 6.54
CA ASN A 57 -0.92 -44.85 7.31
C ASN A 57 -1.44 -45.68 8.50
N ASN A 58 -2.48 -46.49 8.26
CA ASN A 58 -3.15 -47.33 9.27
C ASN A 58 -3.74 -46.58 10.48
N LYS A 59 -4.08 -45.29 10.33
CA LYS A 59 -4.83 -44.51 11.33
C LYS A 59 -6.18 -44.04 10.81
N PRO A 60 -7.26 -44.11 11.63
CA PRO A 60 -8.59 -43.62 11.26
C PRO A 60 -8.58 -42.14 10.90
N LEU A 61 -9.27 -41.81 9.83
CA LEU A 61 -9.48 -40.47 9.34
C LEU A 61 -10.90 -40.03 9.65
N GLU A 62 -11.02 -38.83 10.20
CA GLU A 62 -12.31 -38.19 10.37
C GLU A 62 -12.97 -37.97 8.99
N PRO A 63 -14.26 -38.30 8.82
CA PRO A 63 -14.96 -38.12 7.54
C PRO A 63 -14.94 -36.67 7.04
N THR A 64 -14.86 -35.68 7.92
CA THR A 64 -14.78 -34.26 7.58
C THR A 64 -13.34 -33.76 7.36
N LYS A 65 -12.33 -34.63 7.43
CA LYS A 65 -10.94 -34.21 7.21
C LYS A 65 -10.73 -33.76 5.77
N LYS A 66 -10.04 -32.64 5.58
CA LYS A 66 -9.78 -32.09 4.24
C LYS A 66 -8.75 -32.90 3.48
N ILE A 67 -9.06 -33.28 2.25
CA ILE A 67 -8.17 -34.09 1.41
C ILE A 67 -6.89 -33.32 1.06
N SER A 68 -6.97 -31.99 0.91
CA SER A 68 -5.78 -31.13 0.67
C SER A 68 -4.71 -31.23 1.76
N THR A 69 -5.06 -31.70 2.96
CA THR A 69 -4.12 -31.89 4.08
C THR A 69 -3.49 -33.28 4.09
N LEU A 70 -3.90 -34.15 3.18
CA LEU A 70 -3.40 -35.52 3.01
C LEU A 70 -2.55 -35.67 1.74
N LEU A 71 -2.41 -34.60 0.95
CA LEU A 71 -1.64 -34.60 -0.29
C LEU A 71 -0.14 -34.63 0.00
N ASP A 72 0.59 -35.42 -0.78
CA ASP A 72 2.04 -35.46 -0.83
C ASP A 72 2.60 -34.37 -1.77
N ASP A 73 3.93 -34.32 -1.90
CA ASP A 73 4.67 -33.37 -2.73
C ASP A 73 4.38 -33.51 -4.25
N HIS A 74 3.57 -34.49 -4.65
CA HIS A 74 3.15 -34.74 -6.03
C HIS A 74 1.64 -34.49 -6.26
N ASP A 75 0.96 -33.81 -5.33
CA ASP A 75 -0.49 -33.56 -5.35
C ASP A 75 -1.32 -34.86 -5.43
N SER A 76 -0.85 -35.94 -4.78
CA SER A 76 -1.58 -37.21 -4.65
C SER A 76 -1.79 -37.62 -3.20
N CYS A 77 -2.79 -38.46 -2.94
CA CYS A 77 -2.96 -39.11 -1.65
C CYS A 77 -3.59 -40.50 -1.78
N GLU A 78 -3.21 -41.43 -0.89
CA GLU A 78 -3.74 -42.79 -0.82
C GLU A 78 -4.59 -42.99 0.45
N LEU A 79 -5.74 -43.65 0.30
CA LEU A 79 -6.69 -43.96 1.38
C LEU A 79 -7.00 -45.46 1.37
N ALA A 80 -7.00 -46.09 2.55
CA ALA A 80 -7.45 -47.47 2.74
C ALA A 80 -8.80 -47.50 3.50
N LEU A 81 -9.75 -48.33 3.07
CA LEU A 81 -11.07 -48.48 3.71
C LEU A 81 -11.18 -49.83 4.44
N VAL A 82 -11.64 -49.80 5.69
CA VAL A 82 -11.78 -50.99 6.56
C VAL A 82 -13.17 -51.05 7.22
N HIS A 83 -13.73 -52.24 7.41
CA HIS A 83 -15.08 -52.46 7.94
C HIS A 83 -15.16 -52.46 9.49
N VAL A 84 -16.21 -51.87 10.09
CA VAL A 84 -16.42 -51.79 11.55
C VAL A 84 -17.34 -52.91 12.07
N ALA A 85 -17.04 -53.54 13.23
CA ALA A 85 -17.87 -54.57 13.89
C ALA A 85 -18.59 -54.04 15.14
N THR A 86 -19.87 -54.41 15.36
CA THR A 86 -20.79 -53.85 16.38
C THR A 86 -20.98 -54.74 17.62
N SER A 87 -21.07 -54.15 18.83
CA SER A 87 -21.55 -54.81 20.08
C SER A 87 -22.43 -53.88 20.97
N PRO A 88 -23.35 -54.39 21.82
CA PRO A 88 -24.55 -53.66 22.31
C PRO A 88 -24.47 -53.06 23.76
N PRO A 89 -25.48 -52.28 24.21
CA PRO A 89 -25.33 -51.17 25.20
C PRO A 89 -25.90 -51.45 26.62
N PRO A 90 -25.59 -50.63 27.66
CA PRO A 90 -26.30 -50.61 28.93
C PRO A 90 -27.29 -49.43 29.10
N GLN A 91 -28.24 -49.64 30.01
CA GLN A 91 -29.50 -48.93 30.29
C GLN A 91 -29.39 -47.55 31.01
N PRO A 92 -30.50 -46.77 31.06
CA PRO A 92 -30.46 -45.33 31.29
C PRO A 92 -30.53 -44.94 32.78
N VAL A 93 -29.69 -43.96 33.17
CA VAL A 93 -29.84 -43.21 34.43
C VAL A 93 -30.23 -41.78 34.10
N VAL A 94 -31.34 -41.36 34.68
CA VAL A 94 -31.84 -39.98 34.66
C VAL A 94 -31.02 -39.15 35.64
N THR A 95 -30.34 -38.11 35.15
CA THR A 95 -29.99 -36.94 35.97
C THR A 95 -29.97 -35.67 35.12
N SER A 96 -30.73 -34.70 35.63
CA SER A 96 -30.68 -33.23 35.46
C SER A 96 -29.63 -32.62 34.52
N VAL A 97 -30.12 -31.75 33.65
CA VAL A 97 -29.34 -30.73 32.92
C VAL A 97 -28.62 -29.84 33.92
N GLU A 98 -27.29 -29.98 34.01
CA GLU A 98 -26.38 -28.95 34.52
C GLU A 98 -25.48 -28.43 33.37
N PRO A 99 -24.99 -27.19 33.43
CA PRO A 99 -24.15 -26.60 32.39
C PRO A 99 -22.84 -27.39 32.24
N ARG A 100 -22.44 -27.70 31.00
CA ARG A 100 -21.14 -28.34 30.72
C ARG A 100 -20.01 -27.49 31.31
N LYS A 101 -19.27 -28.05 32.26
CA LYS A 101 -18.01 -27.46 32.73
C LYS A 101 -17.01 -27.40 31.56
N PRO A 102 -16.25 -26.29 31.41
CA PRO A 102 -15.28 -26.14 30.34
C PRO A 102 -14.21 -27.24 30.44
N ASN A 103 -13.93 -27.92 29.32
CA ASN A 103 -12.82 -28.86 29.24
C ASN A 103 -11.52 -28.04 29.17
N HIS A 104 -10.99 -27.66 30.35
CA HIS A 104 -9.88 -26.71 30.49
C HIS A 104 -8.69 -27.00 29.56
N GLY A 105 -8.31 -28.27 29.38
CA GLY A 105 -7.19 -28.65 28.50
C GLY A 105 -7.43 -28.36 27.01
N ALA A 106 -8.68 -28.40 26.54
CA ALA A 106 -9.02 -28.03 25.17
C ALA A 106 -9.02 -26.51 24.97
N VAL A 107 -9.50 -25.75 25.96
CA VAL A 107 -9.47 -24.27 25.95
C VAL A 107 -8.02 -23.78 25.91
N ASP A 108 -7.16 -24.30 26.79
CA ASP A 108 -5.75 -23.89 26.87
C ASP A 108 -4.99 -24.17 25.57
N MET A 109 -5.28 -25.29 24.91
CA MET A 109 -4.68 -25.63 23.62
C MET A 109 -5.08 -24.64 22.52
N LEU A 110 -6.37 -24.30 22.42
CA LEU A 110 -6.86 -23.32 21.45
C LEU A 110 -6.29 -21.93 21.70
N LEU A 111 -6.21 -21.50 22.96
CA LEU A 111 -5.60 -20.23 23.34
C LEU A 111 -4.09 -20.20 23.04
N GLY A 112 -3.38 -21.32 23.24
CA GLY A 112 -1.98 -21.48 22.84
C GLY A 112 -1.79 -21.30 21.34
N HIS A 113 -2.64 -21.93 20.52
CA HIS A 113 -2.62 -21.73 19.07
C HIS A 113 -3.01 -20.30 18.65
N ALA A 114 -4.02 -19.70 19.29
CA ALA A 114 -4.42 -18.34 19.01
C ALA A 114 -3.29 -17.34 19.29
N ASN A 115 -2.56 -17.53 20.39
CA ASN A 115 -1.37 -16.73 20.70
C ASN A 115 -0.25 -16.90 19.68
N LYS A 116 -0.01 -18.13 19.20
CA LYS A 116 0.96 -18.39 18.12
C LYS A 116 0.57 -17.66 16.83
N HIS A 117 -0.71 -17.70 16.45
CA HIS A 117 -1.21 -16.96 15.29
C HIS A 117 -1.06 -15.45 15.47
N ARG A 118 -1.38 -14.92 16.65
CA ARG A 118 -1.20 -13.50 16.99
C ARG A 118 0.27 -13.06 16.86
N GLN A 119 1.20 -13.84 17.41
CA GLN A 119 2.65 -13.57 17.31
C GLN A 119 3.14 -13.56 15.86
N ASN A 120 2.53 -14.38 15.00
CA ASN A 120 2.82 -14.44 13.58
C ASN A 120 2.03 -13.41 12.74
N ASN A 121 1.31 -12.47 13.38
CA ASN A 121 0.42 -11.51 12.73
C ASN A 121 -0.73 -12.12 11.90
N ALA A 122 -1.06 -13.40 12.11
CA ALA A 122 -2.18 -14.10 11.48
C ALA A 122 -3.48 -13.84 12.27
N TRP A 123 -3.91 -12.59 12.27
CA TRP A 123 -4.99 -12.08 13.13
C TRP A 123 -6.35 -12.73 12.84
N ARG A 124 -6.65 -13.04 11.57
CA ARG A 124 -7.88 -13.72 11.19
C ARG A 124 -7.96 -15.14 11.76
N SER A 125 -6.85 -15.88 11.72
CA SER A 125 -6.77 -17.21 12.33
C SER A 125 -6.86 -17.15 13.85
N ALA A 126 -6.21 -16.15 14.49
CA ALA A 126 -6.32 -15.95 15.92
C ALA A 126 -7.75 -15.60 16.36
N LYS A 127 -8.42 -14.71 15.60
CA LYS A 127 -9.83 -14.33 15.79
C LYS A 127 -10.74 -15.56 15.83
N ALA A 128 -10.63 -16.44 14.83
CA ALA A 128 -11.46 -17.64 14.74
C ALA A 128 -11.32 -18.56 15.97
N LEU A 129 -10.10 -18.69 16.52
CA LEU A 129 -9.85 -19.49 17.72
C LEU A 129 -10.39 -18.84 18.99
N TRP A 130 -10.23 -17.52 19.15
CA TRP A 130 -10.83 -16.79 20.27
C TRP A 130 -12.36 -16.83 20.21
N GLU A 131 -12.95 -16.69 19.03
CA GLU A 131 -14.39 -16.81 18.83
C GLU A 131 -14.89 -18.22 19.17
N ALA A 132 -14.21 -19.27 18.74
CA ALA A 132 -14.56 -20.65 19.11
C ALA A 132 -14.55 -20.85 20.64
N VAL A 133 -13.55 -20.31 21.34
CA VAL A 133 -13.53 -20.36 22.81
C VAL A 133 -14.72 -19.60 23.41
N LEU A 134 -14.95 -18.36 22.95
CA LEU A 134 -15.99 -17.47 23.51
C LEU A 134 -17.42 -17.88 23.15
N VAL A 135 -17.63 -18.64 22.08
CA VAL A 135 -18.97 -19.05 21.63
C VAL A 135 -19.28 -20.48 22.09
N ASP A 136 -18.34 -21.40 21.91
CA ASP A 136 -18.63 -22.84 22.02
C ASP A 136 -18.16 -23.48 23.34
N MET A 137 -17.33 -22.78 24.12
CA MET A 137 -16.63 -23.40 25.26
C MET A 137 -16.78 -22.63 26.57
N ASP A 138 -16.32 -21.38 26.60
CA ASP A 138 -16.30 -20.53 27.79
C ASP A 138 -16.56 -19.07 27.37
N THR A 139 -17.83 -18.67 27.46
CA THR A 139 -18.30 -17.34 27.08
C THR A 139 -17.73 -16.21 27.95
N ALA A 140 -17.16 -16.55 29.11
CA ALA A 140 -16.60 -15.61 30.07
C ALA A 140 -15.05 -15.66 30.10
N ASN A 141 -14.41 -16.35 29.15
CA ASN A 141 -12.97 -16.56 29.16
C ASN A 141 -12.18 -15.24 29.04
N ALA A 142 -11.51 -14.83 30.11
CA ALA A 142 -10.77 -13.57 30.15
C ALA A 142 -9.62 -13.50 29.13
N SER A 143 -8.90 -14.60 28.91
CA SER A 143 -7.78 -14.65 27.97
C SER A 143 -8.23 -14.51 26.52
N ALA A 144 -9.33 -15.17 26.13
CA ALA A 144 -9.92 -15.01 24.81
C ALA A 144 -10.47 -13.59 24.61
N MET A 145 -11.15 -13.03 25.62
CA MET A 145 -11.61 -11.62 25.57
C MET A 145 -10.44 -10.65 25.42
N GLN A 146 -9.34 -10.84 26.15
CA GLN A 146 -8.14 -10.01 26.00
C GLN A 146 -7.55 -10.11 24.59
N GLY A 147 -7.52 -11.31 24.00
CA GLY A 147 -7.13 -11.50 22.60
C GLY A 147 -8.03 -10.72 21.62
N MET A 148 -9.34 -10.72 21.85
CA MET A 148 -10.29 -9.91 21.07
C MET A 148 -10.09 -8.41 21.26
N VAL A 149 -9.74 -7.94 22.47
CA VAL A 149 -9.37 -6.54 22.71
C VAL A 149 -8.15 -6.16 21.89
N ASP A 150 -7.08 -6.95 21.97
CA ASP A 150 -5.84 -6.71 21.22
C ASP A 150 -6.10 -6.65 19.70
N LEU A 151 -6.92 -7.57 19.19
CA LEU A 151 -7.39 -7.60 17.79
C LEU A 151 -8.14 -6.33 17.40
N TYR A 152 -9.10 -5.90 18.21
CA TYR A 152 -9.93 -4.73 17.91
C TYR A 152 -9.13 -3.44 18.04
N MET A 153 -8.21 -3.32 19.00
CA MET A 153 -7.33 -2.16 19.10
C MET A 153 -6.37 -2.08 17.90
N GLN A 154 -5.71 -3.17 17.48
CA GLN A 154 -4.80 -3.13 16.32
C GLN A 154 -5.53 -2.85 14.99
N SER A 155 -6.78 -3.32 14.88
CA SER A 155 -7.64 -3.06 13.72
C SER A 155 -8.40 -1.73 13.82
N THR A 156 -8.12 -0.91 14.82
CA THR A 156 -8.73 0.41 15.07
C THR A 156 -10.25 0.38 15.28
N GLN A 157 -10.80 -0.77 15.69
CA GLN A 157 -12.21 -0.98 16.03
C GLN A 157 -12.48 -0.62 17.49
N TRP A 158 -12.24 0.64 17.86
CA TRP A 158 -12.24 1.13 19.24
C TRP A 158 -13.56 0.87 19.99
N THR A 159 -14.70 0.96 19.30
CA THR A 159 -16.02 0.67 19.90
C THR A 159 -16.17 -0.79 20.30
N LYS A 160 -15.69 -1.73 19.46
CA LYS A 160 -15.71 -3.17 19.77
C LYS A 160 -14.73 -3.49 20.90
N ALA A 161 -13.52 -2.94 20.85
CA ALA A 161 -12.53 -3.07 21.94
C ALA A 161 -13.11 -2.60 23.27
N LYS A 162 -13.70 -1.39 23.31
CA LYS A 162 -14.38 -0.84 24.49
C LYS A 162 -15.48 -1.78 25.01
N SER A 163 -16.32 -2.33 24.14
CA SER A 163 -17.39 -3.24 24.58
C SER A 163 -16.88 -4.51 25.25
N VAL A 164 -15.75 -5.06 24.78
CA VAL A 164 -15.14 -6.26 25.37
C VAL A 164 -14.43 -5.90 26.67
N LEU A 165 -13.72 -4.77 26.71
CA LEU A 165 -13.06 -4.25 27.92
C LEU A 165 -14.04 -4.02 29.07
N LEU A 166 -15.22 -3.48 28.78
CA LEU A 166 -16.26 -3.31 29.81
C LEU A 166 -16.72 -4.65 30.39
N LYS A 167 -16.80 -5.72 29.58
CA LYS A 167 -17.13 -7.07 30.09
C LYS A 167 -16.00 -7.63 30.96
N LEU A 168 -14.75 -7.46 30.55
CA LEU A 168 -13.58 -7.87 31.35
C LEU A 168 -13.57 -7.17 32.71
N LEU A 169 -13.82 -5.86 32.74
CA LEU A 169 -13.82 -5.06 33.97
C LEU A 169 -15.05 -5.30 34.85
N LEU A 170 -16.16 -5.77 34.29
CA LEU A 170 -17.30 -6.23 35.08
C LEU A 170 -16.98 -7.54 35.82
N ALA A 171 -16.20 -8.44 35.20
CA ALA A 171 -15.76 -9.67 35.82
C ALA A 171 -14.67 -9.44 36.88
N ASP A 172 -13.74 -8.53 36.59
CA ASP A 172 -12.72 -8.09 37.55
C ASP A 172 -12.45 -6.57 37.44
N PRO A 173 -13.03 -5.75 38.34
CA PRO A 173 -12.82 -4.29 38.35
C PRO A 173 -11.40 -3.87 38.76
N THR A 174 -10.60 -4.77 39.33
CA THR A 174 -9.25 -4.49 39.85
C THR A 174 -8.17 -4.67 38.78
N HIS A 175 -8.50 -5.28 37.64
CA HIS A 175 -7.61 -5.49 36.51
C HIS A 175 -7.07 -4.17 35.94
N GLN A 176 -5.82 -3.86 36.24
CA GLN A 176 -5.20 -2.57 35.90
C GLN A 176 -4.96 -2.38 34.40
N ALA A 177 -4.47 -3.41 33.68
CA ALA A 177 -4.16 -3.29 32.25
C ALA A 177 -5.40 -3.03 31.36
N PRO A 178 -6.53 -3.75 31.51
CA PRO A 178 -7.79 -3.41 30.85
C PRO A 178 -8.30 -1.99 31.15
N ARG A 179 -8.05 -1.43 32.35
CA ARG A 179 -8.41 -0.03 32.65
C ARG A 179 -7.61 0.96 31.80
N LEU A 180 -6.31 0.76 31.66
CA LEU A 180 -5.45 1.59 30.80
C LEU A 180 -5.85 1.47 29.31
N GLN A 181 -6.13 0.25 28.84
CA GLN A 181 -6.65 0.01 27.49
C GLN A 181 -8.02 0.67 27.27
N LEU A 182 -8.89 0.67 28.28
CA LEU A 182 -10.19 1.35 28.21
C LEU A 182 -10.02 2.87 28.11
N ALA A 183 -9.15 3.48 28.93
CA ALA A 183 -8.82 4.89 28.81
C ALA A 183 -8.27 5.24 27.41
N THR A 184 -7.44 4.37 26.84
CA THR A 184 -6.93 4.51 25.47
C THR A 184 -8.05 4.46 24.43
N CYS A 185 -9.01 3.53 24.57
CA CYS A 185 -10.19 3.48 23.70
C CYS A 185 -11.07 4.74 23.83
N GLU A 186 -11.27 5.24 25.06
CA GLU A 186 -12.04 6.47 25.27
C GLU A 186 -11.36 7.70 24.62
N MET A 187 -10.03 7.80 24.68
CA MET A 187 -9.27 8.83 23.96
C MET A 187 -9.52 8.77 22.45
N HIS A 188 -9.40 7.58 21.84
CA HIS A 188 -9.66 7.40 20.42
C HIS A 188 -11.13 7.62 20.00
N LEU A 189 -12.07 7.47 20.93
CA LEU A 189 -13.49 7.75 20.75
C LEU A 189 -13.88 9.19 21.10
N ALA A 190 -12.89 10.08 21.32
CA ALA A 190 -13.07 11.49 21.70
C ALA A 190 -13.87 11.69 23.00
N ASN A 191 -13.83 10.72 23.92
CA ASN A 191 -14.48 10.77 25.24
C ASN A 191 -13.47 11.12 26.34
N SER A 192 -12.70 12.20 26.15
CA SER A 192 -11.52 12.52 26.97
C SER A 192 -11.85 12.73 28.45
N GLY A 193 -13.01 13.28 28.79
CA GLY A 193 -13.43 13.44 30.19
C GLY A 193 -13.51 12.09 30.92
N ARG A 194 -14.03 11.06 30.25
CA ARG A 194 -14.12 9.70 30.81
C ARG A 194 -12.74 9.04 30.88
N ALA A 195 -11.88 9.27 29.88
CA ALA A 195 -10.49 8.81 29.92
C ALA A 195 -9.73 9.40 31.12
N ILE A 196 -9.86 10.71 31.36
CA ILE A 196 -9.24 11.41 32.50
C ILE A 196 -9.67 10.79 33.82
N THR A 197 -10.97 10.57 34.02
CA THR A 197 -11.48 9.94 35.25
C THR A 197 -10.87 8.55 35.47
N ILE A 198 -10.88 7.71 34.44
CA ILE A 198 -10.31 6.34 34.52
C ILE A 198 -8.83 6.38 34.90
N LEU A 199 -8.07 7.30 34.31
CA LEU A 199 -6.63 7.44 34.53
C LEU A 199 -6.30 7.98 35.92
N GLN A 200 -7.06 8.96 36.41
CA GLN A 200 -6.89 9.48 37.77
C GLN A 200 -7.18 8.41 38.83
N GLU A 201 -8.24 7.62 38.64
CA GLU A 201 -8.52 6.48 39.51
C GLU A 201 -7.43 5.41 39.43
N LEU A 202 -6.94 5.11 38.22
CA LEU A 202 -5.86 4.14 38.01
C LEU A 202 -4.59 4.56 38.74
N LEU A 203 -4.14 5.80 38.57
CA LEU A 203 -2.95 6.37 39.23
C LEU A 203 -3.10 6.50 40.75
N SER A 204 -4.33 6.49 41.27
CA SER A 204 -4.60 6.45 42.71
C SER A 204 -4.53 5.04 43.29
N THR A 205 -4.40 4.01 42.45
CA THR A 205 -4.34 2.60 42.88
C THR A 205 -2.93 2.27 43.39
N PRO A 206 -2.78 1.72 44.61
CA PRO A 206 -1.48 1.31 45.11
C PRO A 206 -0.88 0.17 44.27
N SER A 207 0.45 0.10 44.21
CA SER A 207 1.21 -1.00 43.57
C SER A 207 1.10 -1.09 42.04
N LEU A 208 0.94 0.03 41.34
CA LEU A 208 1.21 0.07 39.89
C LEU A 208 2.68 -0.25 39.60
N THR A 209 2.93 -0.96 38.50
CA THR A 209 4.30 -1.12 38.00
C THR A 209 4.84 0.24 37.52
N PRO A 210 6.15 0.50 37.59
CA PRO A 210 6.73 1.75 37.11
C PRO A 210 6.35 2.09 35.66
N ASP A 211 6.31 1.09 34.79
CA ASP A 211 5.95 1.27 33.38
C ASP A 211 4.47 1.68 33.23
N MET A 212 3.56 1.04 33.98
CA MET A 212 2.13 1.39 33.92
C MET A 212 1.83 2.76 34.54
N ASP A 213 2.50 3.11 35.64
CA ASP A 213 2.42 4.45 36.25
C ASP A 213 2.86 5.53 35.26
N HIS A 214 3.98 5.28 34.56
CA HIS A 214 4.50 6.15 33.52
C HIS A 214 3.52 6.27 32.33
N ASP A 215 3.08 5.15 31.75
CA ASP A 215 2.16 5.13 30.60
C ASP A 215 0.82 5.83 30.92
N ALA A 216 0.27 5.56 32.11
CA ALA A 216 -0.96 6.22 32.57
C ALA A 216 -0.74 7.72 32.80
N SER A 217 0.42 8.13 33.31
CA SER A 217 0.78 9.54 33.50
C SER A 217 0.91 10.29 32.17
N ILE A 218 1.57 9.70 31.17
CA ILE A 218 1.69 10.27 29.82
C ILE A 218 0.32 10.36 29.15
N LEU A 219 -0.51 9.31 29.24
CA LEU A 219 -1.85 9.32 28.65
C LEU A 219 -2.76 10.34 29.35
N LEU A 220 -2.64 10.49 30.68
CA LEU A 220 -3.39 11.51 31.44
C LEU A 220 -2.96 12.91 31.04
N ALA A 221 -1.65 13.18 30.97
CA ALA A 221 -1.13 14.46 30.52
C ALA A 221 -1.59 14.79 29.09
N THR A 222 -1.60 13.80 28.20
CA THR A 222 -2.14 13.95 26.84
C THR A 222 -3.61 14.35 26.86
N ALA A 223 -4.45 13.61 27.60
CA ALA A 223 -5.88 13.86 27.69
C ALA A 223 -6.22 15.24 28.29
N LEU A 224 -5.51 15.61 29.37
CA LEU A 224 -5.65 16.91 30.03
C LEU A 224 -5.20 18.06 29.11
N TYR A 225 -4.18 17.85 28.29
CA TYR A 225 -3.66 18.88 27.41
C TYR A 225 -4.57 19.10 26.18
N GLU A 226 -4.90 18.02 25.47
CA GLU A 226 -5.63 18.09 24.19
C GLU A 226 -7.11 18.45 24.36
N CYS A 227 -7.72 18.13 25.51
CA CYS A 227 -9.17 18.24 25.69
C CYS A 227 -9.59 18.96 26.98
N GLY A 228 -8.64 19.37 27.82
CA GLY A 228 -8.91 20.00 29.10
C GLY A 228 -9.08 21.53 29.01
N SER A 229 -9.57 22.12 30.11
CA SER A 229 -9.54 23.57 30.29
C SER A 229 -8.11 24.09 30.42
N ILE A 230 -7.88 25.40 30.37
CA ILE A 230 -6.56 25.99 30.62
C ILE A 230 -5.94 25.47 31.94
N LYS A 231 -6.77 25.30 32.98
CA LYS A 231 -6.32 24.75 34.27
C LYS A 231 -5.88 23.29 34.17
N ASP A 232 -6.52 22.50 33.33
CA ASP A 232 -6.16 21.10 33.11
C ASP A 232 -4.91 20.99 32.24
N GLN A 233 -4.75 21.87 31.26
CA GLN A 233 -3.49 22.00 30.51
C GLN A 233 -2.32 22.31 31.43
N ASP A 234 -2.48 23.23 32.41
CA ASP A 234 -1.43 23.50 33.39
C ASP A 234 -1.09 22.29 34.26
N LYS A 235 -2.08 21.48 34.65
CA LYS A 235 -1.82 20.20 35.33
C LYS A 235 -1.04 19.24 34.45
N ALA A 236 -1.38 19.14 33.16
CA ALA A 236 -0.64 18.32 32.20
C ALA A 236 0.84 18.76 32.14
N VAL A 237 1.08 20.07 32.05
CA VAL A 237 2.45 20.61 32.07
C VAL A 237 3.17 20.25 33.37
N SER A 238 2.52 20.35 34.53
CA SER A 238 3.13 19.94 35.81
C SER A 238 3.51 18.47 35.84
N ILE A 239 2.65 17.58 35.32
CA ILE A 239 2.96 16.14 35.20
C ILE A 239 4.20 15.93 34.33
N LEU A 240 4.26 16.58 33.17
CA LEU A 240 5.37 16.43 32.22
C LEU A 240 6.70 16.95 32.77
N VAL A 241 6.68 18.12 33.41
CA VAL A 241 7.87 18.68 34.07
C VAL A 241 8.34 17.76 35.17
N HIS A 242 7.45 17.22 36.00
CA HIS A 242 7.81 16.26 37.03
C HIS A 242 8.50 15.00 36.47
N LEU A 243 7.94 14.42 35.39
CA LEU A 243 8.53 13.26 34.70
C LEU A 243 9.91 13.58 34.10
N LEU A 244 10.06 14.75 33.47
CA LEU A 244 11.33 15.19 32.91
C LEU A 244 12.38 15.44 33.99
N ASP A 245 12.03 16.10 35.10
CA ASP A 245 12.95 16.37 36.20
C ASP A 245 13.39 15.07 36.88
N LYS A 246 12.45 14.16 37.16
CA LYS A 246 12.71 12.85 37.76
C LYS A 246 13.63 11.99 36.89
N SER A 247 13.52 12.10 35.56
CA SER A 247 14.34 11.37 34.59
C SER A 247 15.62 12.11 34.16
N ASN A 248 15.90 13.29 34.72
CA ASN A 248 16.99 14.16 34.26
C ASN A 248 16.95 14.43 32.73
N HIS A 249 15.75 14.72 32.22
CA HIS A 249 15.45 15.01 30.82
C HIS A 249 15.84 13.88 29.83
N THR A 250 15.69 12.63 30.27
CA THR A 250 15.86 11.44 29.42
C THR A 250 14.55 10.75 29.05
N ASP A 251 13.43 11.15 29.66
CA ASP A 251 12.09 10.66 29.32
C ASP A 251 11.63 11.25 27.98
N MET A 252 11.72 10.43 26.93
CA MET A 252 11.41 10.84 25.56
C MET A 252 9.90 10.94 25.29
N ASP A 253 9.05 10.22 26.03
CA ASP A 253 7.59 10.34 25.89
C ASP A 253 7.11 11.67 26.49
N ALA A 254 7.59 12.00 27.69
CA ALA A 254 7.34 13.30 28.31
C ALA A 254 7.91 14.45 27.45
N MET A 255 9.11 14.28 26.89
CA MET A 255 9.73 15.28 26.02
C MET A 255 8.97 15.47 24.71
N ALA A 256 8.50 14.38 24.09
CA ALA A 256 7.70 14.43 22.87
C ALA A 256 6.40 15.21 23.09
N LEU A 257 5.70 14.97 24.20
CA LEU A 257 4.48 15.71 24.52
C LEU A 257 4.79 17.15 24.94
N TYR A 258 5.81 17.39 25.76
CA TYR A 258 6.20 18.74 26.19
C TYR A 258 6.67 19.60 25.01
N SER A 259 7.27 19.01 23.98
CA SER A 259 7.62 19.73 22.75
C SER A 259 6.39 20.32 22.06
N GLN A 260 5.27 19.60 22.04
CA GLN A 260 3.99 20.11 21.54
C GLN A 260 3.50 21.28 22.39
N VAL A 261 3.55 21.14 23.72
CA VAL A 261 3.20 22.22 24.65
C VAL A 261 4.03 23.48 24.39
N ALA A 262 5.34 23.33 24.22
CA ALA A 262 6.25 24.45 23.95
C ALA A 262 5.91 25.12 22.61
N HIS A 263 5.63 24.35 21.57
CA HIS A 263 5.22 24.86 20.27
C HIS A 263 3.94 25.71 20.39
N ASP A 264 2.90 25.16 21.01
CA ASP A 264 1.58 25.78 21.14
C ASP A 264 1.59 27.01 22.05
N ARG A 265 2.51 27.07 23.03
CA ARG A 265 2.74 28.23 23.90
C ARG A 265 3.73 29.25 23.32
N GLY A 266 3.97 29.23 22.00
CA GLY A 266 4.77 30.24 21.31
C GLY A 266 6.27 30.13 21.57
N LYS A 267 6.78 28.95 21.94
CA LYS A 267 8.21 28.63 22.06
C LYS A 267 8.68 27.61 21.01
N PRO A 268 8.46 27.86 19.71
CA PRO A 268 8.73 26.89 18.64
C PRO A 268 10.22 26.52 18.49
N ALA A 269 11.15 27.42 18.81
CA ALA A 269 12.58 27.09 18.78
C ALA A 269 12.95 26.02 19.82
N GLN A 270 12.42 26.14 21.04
CA GLN A 270 12.61 25.15 22.10
C GLN A 270 11.93 23.83 21.73
N ALA A 271 10.73 23.90 21.15
CA ALA A 271 10.00 22.75 20.65
C ALA A 271 10.78 21.96 19.60
N MET A 272 11.37 22.66 18.62
CA MET A 272 12.20 22.06 17.56
C MET A 272 13.40 21.32 18.15
N GLN A 273 14.14 21.93 19.08
CA GLN A 273 15.31 21.29 19.72
C GLN A 273 14.93 20.01 20.46
N MET A 274 13.84 20.03 21.23
CA MET A 274 13.35 18.85 21.94
C MET A 274 12.88 17.77 20.96
N MET A 275 12.14 18.13 19.93
CA MET A 275 11.65 17.19 18.91
C MET A 275 12.82 16.53 18.15
N LEU A 276 13.86 17.28 17.80
CA LEU A 276 15.07 16.71 17.18
C LEU A 276 15.76 15.71 18.12
N LYS A 277 15.85 16.00 19.44
CA LYS A 277 16.39 15.06 20.42
C LYS A 277 15.57 13.76 20.49
N VAL A 278 14.23 13.87 20.53
CA VAL A 278 13.33 12.71 20.50
C VAL A 278 13.46 11.93 19.20
N LEU A 279 13.58 12.61 18.06
CA LEU A 279 13.73 11.96 16.75
C LEU A 279 15.05 11.20 16.63
N VAL A 280 16.15 11.71 17.19
CA VAL A 280 17.44 11.02 17.22
C VAL A 280 17.37 9.73 18.05
N ASP A 281 16.65 9.75 19.19
CA ASP A 281 16.44 8.57 20.03
C ASP A 281 15.51 7.55 19.35
N ARG A 282 14.46 8.04 18.67
CA ARG A 282 13.40 7.21 18.06
C ARG A 282 13.22 7.46 16.56
N PRO A 283 14.27 7.24 15.73
CA PRO A 283 14.28 7.64 14.32
C PRO A 283 13.29 6.87 13.44
N LYS A 284 12.71 5.77 13.94
CA LYS A 284 11.73 4.91 13.25
C LYS A 284 10.30 5.09 13.78
N ASP A 285 10.08 5.92 14.80
CA ASP A 285 8.73 6.16 15.33
C ASP A 285 7.98 7.12 14.41
N LYS A 286 6.96 6.59 13.72
CA LYS A 286 6.12 7.34 12.78
C LYS A 286 5.34 8.48 13.43
N ARG A 287 5.04 8.41 14.73
CA ARG A 287 4.34 9.49 15.46
C ARG A 287 5.29 10.65 15.71
N VAL A 288 6.54 10.35 16.08
CA VAL A 288 7.60 11.36 16.26
C VAL A 288 7.95 12.01 14.92
N GLN A 289 8.14 11.20 13.87
CA GLN A 289 8.36 11.69 12.51
C GLN A 289 7.23 12.62 12.04
N ALA A 290 5.97 12.24 12.25
CA ALA A 290 4.81 13.07 11.92
C ALA A 290 4.81 14.42 12.65
N LYS A 291 5.10 14.43 13.95
CA LYS A 291 5.19 15.67 14.74
C LYS A 291 6.35 16.55 14.28
N CYS A 292 7.51 15.95 14.02
CA CYS A 292 8.67 16.68 13.48
C CYS A 292 8.33 17.33 12.13
N ALA A 293 7.73 16.58 11.21
CA ALA A 293 7.28 17.12 9.92
C ALA A 293 6.28 18.28 10.09
N ALA A 294 5.33 18.16 11.04
CA ALA A 294 4.39 19.25 11.34
C ALA A 294 5.08 20.51 11.87
N PHE A 295 6.10 20.37 12.74
CA PHE A 295 6.89 21.51 13.23
C PHE A 295 7.71 22.17 12.13
N LEU A 296 8.22 21.39 11.18
CA LEU A 296 8.97 21.93 10.04
C LEU A 296 8.06 22.70 9.08
N GLU A 297 6.84 22.22 8.84
CA GLU A 297 5.85 22.85 7.96
C GLU A 297 5.16 24.08 8.59
N ALA A 298 5.22 24.21 9.92
CA ALA A 298 4.66 25.35 10.64
C ALA A 298 5.31 26.69 10.19
N PRO A 299 4.63 27.84 10.37
CA PRO A 299 5.20 29.14 10.05
C PRO A 299 6.56 29.34 10.71
N ARG A 300 7.57 29.68 9.90
CA ARG A 300 8.98 29.82 10.32
C ARG A 300 9.62 28.54 10.90
N GLY A 301 8.96 27.39 10.80
CA GLY A 301 9.44 26.09 11.28
C GLY A 301 10.83 25.75 10.74
N PHE A 302 11.02 25.98 9.43
CA PHE A 302 12.32 25.81 8.78
C PHE A 302 13.41 26.75 9.32
N GLU A 303 13.09 28.02 9.62
CA GLU A 303 14.06 28.95 10.23
C GLU A 303 14.51 28.43 11.60
N TYR A 304 13.60 27.88 12.40
CA TYR A 304 13.94 27.28 13.69
C TYR A 304 14.81 26.03 13.54
N LEU A 305 14.61 25.23 12.50
CA LEU A 305 15.52 24.14 12.17
C LEU A 305 16.93 24.67 11.85
N GLN A 306 17.04 25.71 11.02
CA GLN A 306 18.32 26.30 10.66
C GLN A 306 19.08 26.82 11.89
N LEU A 307 18.38 27.38 12.87
CA LEU A 307 18.96 27.82 14.15
C LEU A 307 19.40 26.66 15.06
N ALA A 308 18.79 25.48 14.90
CA ALA A 308 19.09 24.31 15.72
C ALA A 308 20.26 23.47 15.19
N LEU A 309 20.60 23.61 13.90
CA LEU A 309 21.70 22.90 13.26
C LEU A 309 22.95 23.78 13.15
N ASP A 310 24.12 23.20 13.40
CA ASP A 310 25.40 23.88 13.18
C ASP A 310 25.70 23.92 11.67
N PRO A 311 25.72 25.08 11.00
CA PRO A 311 25.96 25.16 9.55
C PRO A 311 27.39 24.73 9.16
N THR A 312 28.32 24.65 10.11
CA THR A 312 29.72 24.27 9.85
C THR A 312 29.97 22.78 10.01
N SER A 313 29.02 22.03 10.60
CA SER A 313 29.18 20.60 10.81
C SER A 313 29.08 19.81 9.49
N PRO A 314 29.98 18.84 9.25
CA PRO A 314 29.91 17.97 8.07
C PRO A 314 28.66 17.08 8.05
N SER A 315 27.97 16.91 9.19
CA SER A 315 26.72 16.15 9.29
C SER A 315 25.47 16.96 8.92
N THR A 316 25.60 18.25 8.65
CA THR A 316 24.45 19.15 8.46
C THR A 316 23.71 18.91 7.15
N ALA A 317 24.41 18.73 6.04
CA ALA A 317 23.77 18.39 4.76
C ALA A 317 23.04 17.03 4.82
N PRO A 318 23.64 15.94 5.36
CA PRO A 318 22.91 14.70 5.63
C PRO A 318 21.71 14.87 6.56
N ALA A 319 21.81 15.71 7.60
CA ALA A 319 20.69 15.98 8.52
C ALA A 319 19.52 16.64 7.79
N TYR A 320 19.78 17.63 6.93
CA TYR A 320 18.75 18.22 6.08
C TYR A 320 18.11 17.18 5.17
N ALA A 321 18.89 16.32 4.49
CA ALA A 321 18.35 15.29 3.62
C ALA A 321 17.48 14.25 4.37
N TYR A 322 17.88 13.86 5.59
CA TYR A 322 17.09 12.99 6.44
C TYR A 322 15.78 13.64 6.86
N LEU A 323 15.82 14.88 7.36
CA LEU A 323 14.63 15.63 7.76
C LEU A 323 13.70 15.93 6.58
N ALA A 324 14.26 16.13 5.38
CA ALA A 324 13.48 16.26 4.15
C ALA A 324 12.70 14.98 3.83
N SER A 325 13.33 13.82 4.01
CA SER A 325 12.68 12.52 3.83
C SER A 325 11.56 12.29 4.85
N VAL A 326 11.80 12.64 6.12
CA VAL A 326 10.76 12.63 7.17
C VAL A 326 9.60 13.56 6.80
N ALA A 327 9.90 14.79 6.37
CA ALA A 327 8.89 15.76 5.95
C ALA A 327 8.09 15.24 4.74
N LYS A 328 8.76 14.64 3.75
CA LYS A 328 8.12 14.01 2.58
C LYS A 328 7.17 12.89 3.00
N ASP A 329 7.60 11.94 3.82
CA ASP A 329 6.74 10.80 4.22
C ASP A 329 5.47 11.24 4.98
N HIS A 330 5.49 12.43 5.57
CA HIS A 330 4.37 13.05 6.27
C HIS A 330 3.77 14.26 5.56
N GLY A 331 4.04 14.43 4.26
CA GLY A 331 3.33 15.40 3.40
C GLY A 331 3.67 16.86 3.67
N ALA A 332 4.65 17.15 4.52
CA ALA A 332 5.21 18.48 4.77
C ALA A 332 6.13 18.88 3.60
N MET A 333 5.53 19.14 2.44
CA MET A 333 6.27 19.30 1.19
C MET A 333 7.02 20.62 1.10
N THR A 334 6.55 21.68 1.75
CA THR A 334 7.26 22.97 1.78
C THR A 334 8.57 22.84 2.55
N ALA A 335 8.51 22.20 3.72
CA ALA A 335 9.68 21.85 4.52
C ALA A 335 10.61 20.89 3.78
N CYS A 336 10.07 19.84 3.14
CA CYS A 336 10.83 18.88 2.36
C CYS A 336 11.69 19.55 1.27
N VAL A 337 11.07 20.41 0.45
CA VAL A 337 11.75 21.17 -0.60
C VAL A 337 12.83 22.08 -0.01
N SER A 338 12.53 22.79 1.08
CA SER A 338 13.48 23.70 1.74
C SER A 338 14.69 22.96 2.31
N CYS A 339 14.48 21.81 2.94
CA CYS A 339 15.55 20.96 3.46
C CYS A 339 16.43 20.39 2.33
N PHE A 340 15.85 19.81 1.28
CA PHE A 340 16.64 19.30 0.16
C PHE A 340 17.41 20.42 -0.57
N GLN A 341 16.81 21.61 -0.69
CA GLN A 341 17.49 22.78 -1.24
C GLN A 341 18.76 23.12 -0.44
N GLN A 342 18.72 23.07 0.90
CA GLN A 342 19.92 23.28 1.72
C GLN A 342 20.93 22.14 1.60
N ALA A 343 20.47 20.89 1.56
CA ALA A 343 21.35 19.74 1.37
C ALA A 343 22.15 19.83 0.05
N VAL A 344 21.47 20.17 -1.06
CA VAL A 344 22.12 20.39 -2.37
C VAL A 344 23.01 21.62 -2.36
N ALA A 345 22.62 22.72 -1.70
CA ALA A 345 23.45 23.92 -1.62
C ALA A 345 24.78 23.66 -0.89
N GLN A 346 24.78 22.81 0.14
CA GLN A 346 25.98 22.45 0.91
C GLN A 346 26.82 21.36 0.23
N CYS A 347 26.19 20.44 -0.51
CA CYS A 347 26.85 19.35 -1.23
C CYS A 347 26.36 19.27 -2.68
N PRO A 348 26.73 20.23 -3.56
CA PRO A 348 26.18 20.35 -4.91
C PRO A 348 26.57 19.20 -5.85
N SER A 349 27.60 18.42 -5.49
CA SER A 349 28.04 17.24 -6.24
C SER A 349 27.38 15.93 -5.77
N ASP A 350 26.56 15.96 -4.71
CA ASP A 350 25.89 14.76 -4.21
C ASP A 350 24.63 14.47 -5.05
N VAL A 351 24.71 13.40 -5.83
CA VAL A 351 23.65 12.99 -6.75
C VAL A 351 22.38 12.53 -6.02
N MET A 352 22.50 11.95 -4.83
CA MET A 352 21.35 11.47 -4.06
C MET A 352 20.54 12.66 -3.55
N PHE A 353 21.20 13.72 -3.10
CA PHE A 353 20.53 14.96 -2.72
C PHE A 353 19.87 15.63 -3.92
N ALA A 354 20.55 15.69 -5.08
CA ALA A 354 19.98 16.26 -6.30
C ALA A 354 18.73 15.48 -6.77
N LEU A 355 18.80 14.15 -6.81
CA LEU A 355 17.69 13.27 -7.18
C LEU A 355 16.48 13.45 -6.28
N ASN A 356 16.67 13.40 -4.96
CA ASN A 356 15.55 13.53 -4.03
C ASN A 356 14.97 14.96 -4.01
N TYR A 357 15.80 15.98 -4.27
CA TYR A 357 15.31 17.34 -4.46
C TYR A 357 14.41 17.44 -5.70
N VAL A 358 14.84 16.87 -6.82
CA VAL A 358 14.04 16.78 -8.06
C VAL A 358 12.71 16.07 -7.81
N HIS A 359 12.71 14.94 -7.10
CA HIS A 359 11.45 14.25 -6.74
C HIS A 359 10.53 15.09 -5.84
N ALA A 360 11.09 15.85 -4.90
CA ALA A 360 10.31 16.75 -4.05
C ALA A 360 9.66 17.88 -4.88
N LEU A 361 10.38 18.41 -5.87
CA LEU A 361 9.87 19.41 -6.81
C LEU A 361 8.78 18.82 -7.72
N GLU A 362 8.93 17.59 -8.20
CA GLU A 362 7.88 16.89 -8.97
C GLU A 362 6.57 16.77 -8.18
N VAL A 363 6.65 16.37 -6.91
CA VAL A 363 5.47 16.29 -6.02
C VAL A 363 4.78 17.66 -5.86
N CYS A 364 5.54 18.75 -5.95
CA CYS A 364 5.03 20.11 -5.89
C CYS A 364 4.55 20.66 -7.24
N GLY A 365 4.63 19.88 -8.33
CA GLY A 365 4.34 20.35 -9.69
C GLY A 365 5.35 21.38 -10.22
N ARG A 366 6.51 21.52 -9.58
CA ARG A 366 7.56 22.50 -9.91
C ARG A 366 8.54 21.93 -10.94
N TYR A 367 8.03 21.46 -12.08
CA TYR A 367 8.81 20.78 -13.11
C TYR A 367 9.91 21.64 -13.74
N GLY A 368 9.67 22.94 -13.90
CA GLY A 368 10.68 23.88 -14.39
C GLY A 368 11.90 23.97 -13.46
N ASP A 369 11.65 24.04 -12.15
CA ASP A 369 12.73 24.08 -11.15
C ASP A 369 13.47 22.74 -11.11
N ALA A 370 12.75 21.62 -11.21
CA ALA A 370 13.34 20.29 -11.28
C ALA A 370 14.29 20.15 -12.48
N PHE A 371 13.89 20.64 -13.66
CA PHE A 371 14.74 20.68 -14.86
C PHE A 371 16.01 21.52 -14.64
N VAL A 372 15.88 22.70 -14.03
CA VAL A 372 17.02 23.57 -13.72
C VAL A 372 18.00 22.89 -12.76
N VAL A 373 17.50 22.18 -11.74
CA VAL A 373 18.36 21.43 -10.80
C VAL A 373 19.16 20.34 -11.53
N VAL A 374 18.52 19.54 -12.39
CA VAL A 374 19.22 18.51 -13.17
C VAL A 374 20.29 19.16 -14.06
N LYS A 375 19.93 20.23 -14.78
CA LYS A 375 20.86 20.95 -15.67
C LYS A 375 22.06 21.51 -14.92
N GLN A 376 21.83 22.11 -13.75
CA GLN A 376 22.91 22.64 -12.92
C GLN A 376 23.81 21.52 -12.37
N PHE A 377 23.22 20.39 -11.95
CA PHE A 377 23.97 19.25 -11.46
C PHE A 377 24.93 18.73 -12.54
N VAL A 378 24.44 18.39 -13.74
CA VAL A 378 25.28 17.84 -14.80
C VAL A 378 26.34 18.81 -15.30
N HIS A 379 26.07 20.12 -15.26
CA HIS A 379 27.05 21.14 -15.61
C HIS A 379 28.16 21.29 -14.56
N ASN A 380 27.82 21.15 -13.26
CA ASN A 380 28.78 21.29 -12.17
C ASN A 380 29.63 20.03 -11.94
N THR A 381 29.17 18.88 -12.44
CA THR A 381 29.85 17.58 -12.24
C THR A 381 30.21 16.90 -13.57
N PRO A 382 30.86 17.58 -14.53
CA PRO A 382 30.98 17.11 -15.92
C PRO A 382 31.70 15.75 -16.04
N THR A 383 32.60 15.42 -15.10
CA THR A 383 33.34 14.15 -15.07
C THR A 383 32.64 13.02 -14.34
N THR A 384 31.50 13.27 -13.69
CA THR A 384 30.71 12.22 -13.04
C THR A 384 30.12 11.30 -14.09
N VAL A 385 30.35 10.00 -13.94
CA VAL A 385 30.04 8.96 -14.95
C VAL A 385 29.10 7.91 -14.36
N VAL A 386 28.22 7.38 -15.21
CA VAL A 386 27.43 6.17 -14.92
C VAL A 386 27.74 5.09 -15.94
N GLY A 387 27.92 3.86 -15.47
CA GLY A 387 28.48 2.80 -16.32
C GLY A 387 29.93 3.11 -16.66
N MET A 388 30.33 2.82 -17.90
CA MET A 388 31.74 2.98 -18.31
C MET A 388 31.99 4.23 -19.17
N ASP A 389 30.95 4.85 -19.71
CA ASP A 389 31.05 5.78 -20.84
C ASP A 389 30.10 6.98 -20.77
N LEU A 390 28.94 6.88 -20.12
CA LEU A 390 27.99 8.00 -20.06
C LEU A 390 28.36 9.01 -18.97
N THR A 391 28.79 10.21 -19.38
CA THR A 391 29.18 11.29 -18.48
C THR A 391 28.11 12.36 -18.34
N CYS A 392 28.17 13.13 -17.25
CA CYS A 392 27.35 14.32 -17.09
C CYS A 392 27.63 15.37 -18.18
N GLN A 393 28.85 15.44 -18.71
CA GLN A 393 29.18 16.32 -19.83
C GLN A 393 28.38 15.98 -21.09
N ASP A 394 28.15 14.70 -21.38
CA ASP A 394 27.35 14.27 -22.52
C ASP A 394 25.90 14.75 -22.40
N ILE A 395 25.33 14.61 -21.20
CA ILE A 395 23.97 15.10 -20.89
C ILE A 395 23.92 16.63 -20.93
N ALA A 396 24.92 17.31 -20.36
CA ALA A 396 25.00 18.78 -20.38
C ALA A 396 25.04 19.33 -21.81
N ALA A 397 25.74 18.65 -22.73
CA ALA A 397 25.78 19.03 -24.14
C ALA A 397 24.40 18.92 -24.81
N VAL A 398 23.63 17.87 -24.50
CA VAL A 398 22.25 17.72 -24.99
C VAL A 398 21.33 18.82 -24.45
N LEU A 399 21.52 19.24 -23.19
CA LEU A 399 20.70 20.27 -22.54
C LEU A 399 21.14 21.71 -22.82
N ALA A 400 22.33 21.92 -23.38
CA ALA A 400 22.89 23.26 -23.61
C ALA A 400 21.96 24.20 -24.40
N PRO A 401 21.24 23.75 -25.46
CA PRO A 401 20.34 24.61 -26.23
C PRO A 401 19.08 25.06 -25.48
N TYR A 402 18.76 24.46 -24.34
CA TYR A 402 17.50 24.63 -23.64
C TYR A 402 17.73 25.29 -22.27
N SER A 403 17.64 26.62 -22.20
CA SER A 403 17.90 27.39 -20.97
C SER A 403 16.89 27.06 -19.88
N THR A 404 15.63 26.95 -20.27
CA THR A 404 14.48 26.61 -19.44
C THR A 404 13.78 25.37 -19.96
N LEU A 405 12.86 24.81 -19.16
CA LEU A 405 12.04 23.70 -19.59
C LEU A 405 11.14 24.06 -20.80
N ASP A 406 10.62 25.29 -20.86
CA ASP A 406 9.77 25.75 -21.96
C ASP A 406 10.54 25.81 -23.30
N ASP A 407 11.86 26.06 -23.28
CA ASP A 407 12.69 26.05 -24.48
C ASP A 407 12.75 24.66 -25.14
N ALA A 408 12.56 23.61 -24.34
CA ALA A 408 12.51 22.21 -24.78
C ALA A 408 11.12 21.79 -25.30
N SER A 409 10.12 22.68 -25.28
CA SER A 409 8.76 22.41 -25.77
C SER A 409 8.72 22.08 -27.26
N GLY A 410 7.78 21.21 -27.65
CA GLY A 410 7.59 20.83 -29.05
C GLY A 410 8.04 19.40 -29.36
N HIS A 411 7.76 18.96 -30.59
CA HIS A 411 8.20 17.67 -31.10
C HIS A 411 9.68 17.73 -31.55
N TRP A 412 10.37 16.59 -31.54
CA TRP A 412 11.68 16.45 -32.16
C TRP A 412 11.60 16.45 -33.71
N THR A 413 12.74 16.66 -34.37
CA THR A 413 12.87 16.72 -35.84
C THR A 413 12.71 15.34 -36.48
N GLU A 414 12.29 15.27 -37.76
CA GLU A 414 12.13 13.99 -38.48
C GLU A 414 13.43 13.15 -38.54
N GLU A 415 14.59 13.81 -38.52
CA GLU A 415 15.91 13.16 -38.50
C GLU A 415 16.16 12.35 -37.22
N ALA A 416 15.47 12.67 -36.12
CA ALA A 416 15.58 11.98 -34.84
C ALA A 416 14.59 10.81 -34.73
N ALA A 417 14.57 9.94 -35.74
CA ALA A 417 13.71 8.76 -35.76
C ALA A 417 14.01 7.84 -34.57
N MET A 418 12.94 7.43 -33.85
CA MET A 418 12.99 6.51 -32.72
C MET A 418 12.18 5.25 -33.05
N ALA A 419 12.78 4.08 -32.88
CA ALA A 419 12.14 2.81 -33.19
C ALA A 419 12.37 1.77 -32.09
N TRP A 420 11.31 1.07 -31.71
CA TRP A 420 11.39 -0.08 -30.80
C TRP A 420 11.93 -1.31 -31.53
N LYS A 421 12.96 -1.95 -30.98
CA LYS A 421 13.62 -3.14 -31.54
C LYS A 421 13.29 -4.42 -30.77
N GLY A 422 12.21 -4.42 -29.98
CA GLY A 422 11.79 -5.56 -29.16
C GLY A 422 12.38 -5.56 -27.75
N THR A 423 13.61 -5.06 -27.57
CA THR A 423 14.31 -5.04 -26.26
C THR A 423 14.86 -3.67 -25.88
N HIS A 424 15.03 -2.77 -26.84
CA HIS A 424 15.58 -1.43 -26.67
C HIS A 424 14.99 -0.47 -27.71
N VAL A 425 15.22 0.82 -27.46
CA VAL A 425 14.92 1.89 -28.42
C VAL A 425 16.16 2.23 -29.22
N CYS A 426 16.07 2.15 -30.54
CA CYS A 426 17.07 2.66 -31.45
C CYS A 426 16.73 4.10 -31.82
N VAL A 427 17.70 5.00 -31.74
CA VAL A 427 17.60 6.39 -32.18
C VAL A 427 18.58 6.60 -33.34
N TYR A 428 18.22 7.43 -34.32
CA TYR A 428 19.07 7.75 -35.48
C TYR A 428 19.52 6.53 -36.31
N HIS A 429 18.80 5.42 -36.22
CA HIS A 429 19.17 4.14 -36.84
C HIS A 429 20.55 3.61 -36.41
N ASN A 430 21.06 4.00 -35.24
CA ASN A 430 22.38 3.65 -34.74
C ASN A 430 22.36 2.43 -33.80
N ASP A 431 22.18 1.23 -34.36
CA ASP A 431 22.16 -0.01 -33.58
C ASP A 431 23.56 -0.44 -33.08
N ALA A 432 24.65 0.16 -33.58
CA ALA A 432 26.03 -0.21 -33.22
C ALA A 432 26.35 0.00 -31.73
N LYS A 433 25.60 0.88 -31.04
CA LYS A 433 25.76 1.13 -29.60
C LYS A 433 25.29 -0.04 -28.71
N PHE A 434 24.60 -1.04 -29.27
CA PHE A 434 24.02 -2.18 -28.54
C PHE A 434 24.80 -3.48 -28.73
N GLU A 435 26.02 -3.43 -29.29
CA GLU A 435 26.89 -4.61 -29.48
C GLU A 435 27.39 -5.21 -28.16
N ARG A 436 27.33 -4.45 -27.05
CA ARG A 436 27.72 -4.93 -25.73
C ARG A 436 26.70 -5.97 -25.23
N ALA A 437 27.21 -7.12 -24.80
CA ALA A 437 26.40 -8.17 -24.19
C ALA A 437 25.66 -7.64 -22.94
N VAL A 438 24.44 -8.11 -22.69
CA VAL A 438 23.70 -7.79 -21.46
C VAL A 438 24.46 -8.27 -20.22
N ALA A 439 24.43 -7.49 -19.14
CA ALA A 439 25.12 -7.81 -17.90
C ALA A 439 24.49 -9.03 -17.21
N THR A 440 25.23 -9.78 -16.40
CA THR A 440 24.65 -10.85 -15.55
C THR A 440 24.46 -10.40 -14.10
N THR A 441 25.13 -9.32 -13.70
CA THR A 441 25.02 -8.68 -12.39
C THR A 441 25.04 -7.17 -12.55
N VAL A 442 24.49 -6.44 -11.58
CA VAL A 442 24.61 -4.97 -11.54
C VAL A 442 25.93 -4.64 -10.85
N ASP A 443 26.89 -4.12 -11.60
CA ASP A 443 28.21 -3.66 -11.13
C ASP A 443 28.29 -2.12 -11.05
N LEU A 444 27.15 -1.47 -10.81
CA LEU A 444 27.04 -0.03 -10.59
C LEU A 444 27.08 0.30 -9.10
N THR A 445 27.82 1.34 -8.74
CA THR A 445 27.80 1.90 -7.37
C THR A 445 26.46 2.58 -7.06
N GLY A 446 26.16 2.82 -5.77
CA GLY A 446 24.96 3.55 -5.36
C GLY A 446 24.85 4.94 -6.02
N GLN A 447 25.94 5.69 -6.09
CA GLN A 447 25.97 6.99 -6.77
C GLN A 447 25.72 6.89 -8.27
N GLN A 448 26.23 5.85 -8.93
CA GLN A 448 25.96 5.60 -10.35
C GLN A 448 24.50 5.24 -10.60
N LEU A 449 23.90 4.44 -9.71
CA LEU A 449 22.47 4.15 -9.76
C LEU A 449 21.67 5.45 -9.60
N ASP A 450 21.96 6.25 -8.58
CA ASP A 450 21.27 7.52 -8.34
C ASP A 450 21.43 8.50 -9.53
N LEU A 451 22.58 8.52 -10.20
CA LEU A 451 22.76 9.28 -11.44
C LEU A 451 21.84 8.76 -12.56
N LEU A 452 21.80 7.46 -12.78
CA LEU A 452 20.88 6.88 -13.76
C LEU A 452 19.41 7.21 -13.44
N ALA A 453 19.02 7.16 -12.17
CA ALA A 453 17.68 7.55 -11.72
C ALA A 453 17.39 9.03 -12.00
N LEU A 454 18.36 9.93 -11.78
CA LEU A 454 18.22 11.35 -12.09
C LEU A 454 17.97 11.58 -13.58
N LEU A 455 18.72 10.87 -14.44
CA LEU A 455 18.57 10.96 -15.90
C LEU A 455 17.25 10.35 -16.40
N CYS A 456 16.83 9.21 -15.85
CA CYS A 456 15.51 8.63 -16.09
C CYS A 456 14.38 9.61 -15.69
N THR A 457 14.54 10.29 -14.54
CA THR A 457 13.57 11.27 -14.04
C THR A 457 13.51 12.51 -14.93
N LEU A 458 14.64 12.98 -15.48
CA LEU A 458 14.68 14.06 -16.47
C LEU A 458 13.82 13.73 -17.70
N VAL A 459 13.98 12.53 -18.26
CA VAL A 459 13.19 12.08 -19.42
C VAL A 459 11.70 12.03 -19.09
N LYS A 460 11.36 11.56 -17.88
CA LYS A 460 9.98 11.58 -17.39
C LYS A 460 9.41 13.00 -17.31
N ILE A 461 10.14 13.95 -16.74
CA ILE A 461 9.71 15.36 -16.64
C ILE A 461 9.45 15.95 -18.03
N LEU A 462 10.41 15.77 -18.95
CA LEU A 462 10.31 16.24 -20.33
C LEU A 462 9.08 15.66 -21.05
N PHE A 463 8.86 14.35 -20.91
CA PHE A 463 7.68 13.69 -21.48
C PHE A 463 6.38 14.22 -20.89
N LEU A 464 6.27 14.32 -19.56
CA LEU A 464 5.05 14.79 -18.88
C LEU A 464 4.69 16.24 -19.21
N GLN A 465 5.66 17.05 -19.63
CA GLN A 465 5.46 18.46 -19.94
C GLN A 465 5.33 18.73 -21.45
N GLY A 466 5.40 17.69 -22.29
CA GLY A 466 5.37 17.85 -23.74
C GLY A 466 6.62 18.54 -24.30
N CYS A 467 7.72 18.46 -23.55
CA CYS A 467 9.02 19.05 -23.89
C CYS A 467 9.91 17.99 -24.55
N LEU A 468 9.53 17.56 -25.75
CA LEU A 468 10.08 16.36 -26.37
C LEU A 468 11.34 16.60 -27.21
N ARG A 469 11.69 17.86 -27.51
CA ARG A 469 12.85 18.19 -28.37
C ARG A 469 14.17 17.54 -27.93
N PRO A 470 14.57 17.53 -26.65
CA PRO A 470 15.81 16.87 -26.21
C PRO A 470 15.70 15.34 -26.06
N VAL A 471 14.48 14.77 -26.07
CA VAL A 471 14.25 13.37 -25.69
C VAL A 471 15.02 12.37 -26.57
N PRO A 472 15.05 12.47 -27.92
CA PRO A 472 15.79 11.50 -28.72
C PRO A 472 17.29 11.47 -28.40
N ALA A 473 17.93 12.62 -28.22
CA ALA A 473 19.36 12.69 -27.89
C ALA A 473 19.64 12.18 -26.47
N LEU A 474 18.75 12.42 -25.50
CA LEU A 474 18.87 11.84 -24.16
C LEU A 474 18.70 10.31 -24.19
N VAL A 475 17.72 9.80 -24.95
CA VAL A 475 17.50 8.35 -25.09
C VAL A 475 18.68 7.71 -25.82
N ASP A 476 19.23 8.32 -26.87
CA ASP A 476 20.44 7.84 -27.55
C ASP A 476 21.68 7.74 -26.64
N ALA A 477 21.73 8.55 -25.57
CA ALA A 477 22.78 8.51 -24.57
C ALA A 477 22.51 7.48 -23.44
N ILE A 478 21.27 7.39 -22.95
CA ILE A 478 20.90 6.59 -21.77
C ILE A 478 20.59 5.12 -22.14
N GLU A 479 19.98 4.90 -23.31
CA GLU A 479 19.43 3.60 -23.70
C GLU A 479 20.45 2.46 -23.83
N PRO A 480 21.70 2.67 -24.30
CA PRO A 480 22.72 1.62 -24.29
C PRO A 480 22.98 1.05 -22.88
N LEU A 481 23.03 1.94 -21.89
CA LEU A 481 23.21 1.56 -20.49
C LEU A 481 21.97 0.84 -19.93
N ARG A 482 20.77 1.37 -20.23
CA ARG A 482 19.50 0.72 -19.85
C ARG A 482 19.36 -0.66 -20.50
N TYR A 483 19.80 -0.83 -21.74
CA TYR A 483 19.81 -2.12 -22.42
C TYR A 483 20.76 -3.11 -21.73
N HIS A 484 21.97 -2.66 -21.39
CA HIS A 484 22.96 -3.50 -20.72
C HIS A 484 22.49 -4.03 -19.36
N TYR A 485 21.89 -3.17 -18.52
CA TYR A 485 21.52 -3.51 -17.12
C TYR A 485 20.02 -3.74 -16.87
N GLY A 486 19.13 -3.34 -17.77
CA GLY A 486 17.71 -3.08 -17.48
C GLY A 486 16.93 -4.26 -16.88
N HIS A 487 17.27 -5.49 -17.28
CA HIS A 487 16.67 -6.70 -16.74
C HIS A 487 17.02 -6.96 -15.26
N LEU A 488 18.01 -6.26 -14.70
CA LEU A 488 18.42 -6.34 -13.30
C LEU A 488 18.04 -5.09 -12.49
N LEU A 489 17.79 -3.96 -13.14
CA LEU A 489 17.49 -2.69 -12.46
C LEU A 489 16.21 -2.71 -11.62
N HIS A 490 15.29 -3.64 -11.88
CA HIS A 490 14.08 -3.81 -11.05
C HIS A 490 14.39 -4.28 -9.62
N THR A 491 15.60 -4.83 -9.38
CA THR A 491 16.08 -5.30 -8.07
C THR A 491 16.84 -4.24 -7.27
N THR A 492 17.07 -3.04 -7.85
CA THR A 492 17.88 -1.99 -7.24
C THR A 492 17.03 -0.86 -6.65
N SER A 493 17.68 0.17 -6.09
CA SER A 493 17.02 1.36 -5.55
C SER A 493 16.27 2.17 -6.61
N ILE A 494 16.64 2.04 -7.89
CA ILE A 494 16.13 2.88 -9.00
C ILE A 494 15.04 2.22 -9.82
N ARG A 495 14.46 1.12 -9.32
CA ARG A 495 13.45 0.33 -10.00
C ARG A 495 12.27 1.17 -10.50
N ASN A 496 11.89 2.21 -9.77
CA ASN A 496 10.74 3.04 -10.09
C ASN A 496 11.07 3.99 -11.25
N GLU A 497 12.16 4.74 -11.15
CA GLU A 497 12.62 5.68 -12.17
C GLU A 497 12.90 4.94 -13.48
N HIS A 498 13.53 3.76 -13.39
CA HIS A 498 13.75 2.87 -14.52
C HIS A 498 12.44 2.38 -15.15
N ALA A 499 11.41 2.03 -14.36
CA ALA A 499 10.12 1.61 -14.89
C ALA A 499 9.41 2.75 -15.65
N TYR A 500 9.41 3.96 -15.10
CA TYR A 500 8.88 5.14 -15.80
C TYR A 500 9.63 5.43 -17.09
N TYR A 501 10.97 5.41 -17.05
CA TYR A 501 11.80 5.59 -18.25
C TYR A 501 11.47 4.53 -19.32
N SER A 502 11.44 3.24 -18.94
CA SER A 502 11.19 2.13 -19.87
C SER A 502 9.80 2.18 -20.50
N CYS A 503 8.78 2.62 -19.74
CA CYS A 503 7.44 2.84 -20.27
C CYS A 503 7.45 4.00 -21.28
N ILE A 504 8.03 5.14 -20.89
CA ILE A 504 8.08 6.35 -21.73
C ILE A 504 8.85 6.11 -23.03
N THR A 505 10.02 5.45 -22.97
CA THR A 505 10.82 5.19 -24.17
C THR A 505 10.10 4.28 -25.16
N GLN A 506 9.30 3.32 -24.71
CA GLN A 506 8.42 2.56 -25.59
C GLN A 506 7.31 3.45 -26.18
N LEU A 507 6.65 4.26 -25.34
CA LEU A 507 5.55 5.13 -25.76
C LEU A 507 5.95 6.15 -26.82
N VAL A 508 7.17 6.69 -26.76
CA VAL A 508 7.68 7.65 -27.75
C VAL A 508 7.94 7.03 -29.13
N THR A 509 8.08 5.70 -29.21
CA THR A 509 8.24 4.98 -30.49
C THR A 509 6.91 4.64 -31.18
N ILE A 510 5.78 4.80 -30.48
CA ILE A 510 4.46 4.47 -31.00
C ILE A 510 3.89 5.70 -31.73
N PRO A 511 3.50 5.60 -33.02
CA PRO A 511 3.02 6.72 -33.83
C PRO A 511 1.85 7.49 -33.20
N SER A 512 1.58 8.71 -33.69
CA SER A 512 0.46 9.58 -33.28
C SER A 512 0.65 10.34 -31.96
N LEU A 513 1.87 10.76 -31.65
CA LEU A 513 2.15 11.75 -30.60
C LEU A 513 1.89 13.16 -31.13
N HIS A 514 1.07 13.92 -30.42
CA HIS A 514 0.65 15.27 -30.79
C HIS A 514 1.27 16.28 -29.82
N VAL A 515 2.31 16.96 -30.28
CA VAL A 515 2.95 18.09 -29.60
C VAL A 515 3.19 19.16 -30.67
N PRO A 516 2.47 20.31 -30.64
CA PRO A 516 2.50 21.25 -29.52
C PRO A 516 1.12 21.57 -28.90
N ARG A 517 1.15 22.40 -27.84
CA ARG A 517 0.04 22.74 -26.94
C ARG A 517 -1.31 22.90 -27.69
N PRO A 518 -2.27 21.98 -27.51
CA PRO A 518 -3.58 22.05 -28.15
C PRO A 518 -4.38 23.27 -27.67
N ARG A 519 -5.39 23.68 -28.46
CA ARG A 519 -6.36 24.70 -28.01
C ARG A 519 -7.09 24.21 -26.76
N PRO A 520 -7.31 25.05 -25.73
CA PRO A 520 -7.93 24.64 -24.47
C PRO A 520 -9.27 23.91 -24.61
N SER A 521 -10.08 24.29 -25.61
CA SER A 521 -11.40 23.68 -25.89
C SER A 521 -11.32 22.21 -26.31
N ASN A 522 -10.15 21.73 -26.72
CA ASN A 522 -9.95 20.39 -27.28
C ASN A 522 -9.08 19.53 -26.35
N ILE A 523 -9.00 19.85 -25.06
CA ILE A 523 -8.17 19.13 -24.09
C ILE A 523 -9.03 18.24 -23.20
N ILE A 524 -8.55 17.02 -23.01
CA ILE A 524 -8.98 16.15 -21.91
C ILE A 524 -7.76 15.92 -21.02
N TYR A 525 -7.88 16.27 -19.75
CA TYR A 525 -6.82 15.98 -18.78
C TYR A 525 -6.98 14.55 -18.29
N VAL A 526 -5.92 13.75 -18.36
CA VAL A 526 -5.91 12.39 -17.84
C VAL A 526 -5.17 12.41 -16.51
N CYS A 527 -5.92 12.54 -15.42
CA CYS A 527 -5.39 12.57 -14.06
C CYS A 527 -5.32 11.16 -13.51
N GLY A 528 -4.11 10.63 -13.33
CA GLY A 528 -3.96 9.22 -13.00
C GLY A 528 -2.59 8.84 -12.47
N ASP A 529 -2.44 7.58 -12.09
CA ASP A 529 -1.15 6.98 -11.80
C ASP A 529 -0.34 6.73 -13.10
N SER A 530 0.62 5.80 -13.10
CA SER A 530 1.46 5.53 -14.26
C SER A 530 0.67 5.13 -15.52
N HIS A 531 -0.58 4.67 -15.38
CA HIS A 531 -1.43 4.36 -16.53
C HIS A 531 -1.86 5.59 -17.34
N ALA A 532 -1.77 6.80 -16.77
CA ALA A 532 -1.97 8.04 -17.53
C ALA A 532 -0.93 8.20 -18.66
N LEU A 533 0.27 7.61 -18.52
CA LEU A 533 1.35 7.73 -19.51
C LEU A 533 0.95 7.16 -20.88
N ALA A 534 0.25 6.03 -20.90
CA ALA A 534 -0.19 5.38 -22.15
C ALA A 534 -1.10 6.27 -23.00
N THR A 535 -1.74 7.26 -22.37
CA THR A 535 -2.66 8.20 -23.02
C THR A 535 -1.99 9.52 -23.41
N ALA A 536 -0.84 9.82 -22.82
CA ALA A 536 -0.22 11.13 -22.87
C ALA A 536 0.09 11.59 -24.29
N TRP A 537 -0.36 12.80 -24.63
CA TRP A 537 -0.13 13.48 -25.90
C TRP A 537 -0.72 12.74 -27.10
N ARG A 538 -1.78 11.98 -26.90
CA ARG A 538 -2.51 11.27 -27.96
C ARG A 538 -3.89 11.86 -28.16
N SER A 539 -4.54 11.47 -29.25
CA SER A 539 -5.85 12.02 -29.59
C SER A 539 -6.95 10.97 -29.49
N VAL A 540 -8.12 11.40 -29.03
CA VAL A 540 -9.39 10.67 -29.14
C VAL A 540 -10.37 11.61 -29.82
N GLY A 541 -10.78 11.27 -31.05
CA GLY A 541 -11.52 12.18 -31.91
C GLY A 541 -10.74 13.49 -32.14
N ALA A 542 -11.37 14.63 -31.88
CA ALA A 542 -10.77 15.95 -32.00
C ALA A 542 -10.02 16.41 -30.72
N HIS A 543 -10.00 15.60 -29.67
CA HIS A 543 -9.45 15.95 -28.37
C HIS A 543 -8.04 15.39 -28.18
N VAL A 544 -7.15 16.20 -27.61
CA VAL A 544 -5.81 15.78 -27.19
C VAL A 544 -5.82 15.49 -25.70
N LEU A 545 -5.23 14.36 -25.34
CA LEU A 545 -5.10 13.88 -23.97
C LEU A 545 -3.82 14.44 -23.35
N VAL A 546 -3.97 15.25 -22.29
CA VAL A 546 -2.85 15.85 -21.56
C VAL A 546 -2.64 15.09 -20.25
N PRO A 547 -1.45 14.54 -19.98
CA PRO A 547 -1.21 13.79 -18.76
C PRO A 547 -1.18 14.72 -17.53
N ALA A 548 -1.87 14.29 -16.48
CA ALA A 548 -1.83 14.87 -15.15
C ALA A 548 -1.42 13.78 -14.15
N LEU A 549 -0.16 13.35 -14.25
CA LEU A 549 0.39 12.20 -13.52
C LEU A 549 0.46 12.46 -12.01
N VAL A 550 -0.03 11.50 -11.23
CA VAL A 550 0.13 11.44 -9.77
C VAL A 550 0.77 10.10 -9.38
N THR A 551 2.07 10.12 -9.10
CA THR A 551 2.83 8.92 -8.74
C THR A 551 2.43 8.35 -7.38
N GLY A 552 2.14 7.04 -7.33
CA GLY A 552 1.95 6.29 -6.09
C GLY A 552 0.62 6.52 -5.36
N LEU A 553 -0.36 7.15 -6.02
CA LEU A 553 -1.66 7.40 -5.40
C LEU A 553 -2.47 6.11 -5.30
N LYS A 554 -3.15 5.97 -4.16
CA LYS A 554 -4.21 5.00 -3.92
C LYS A 554 -5.47 5.77 -3.58
N HIS A 555 -6.64 5.22 -3.88
CA HIS A 555 -7.91 5.71 -3.36
C HIS A 555 -7.84 5.84 -1.83
N TRP A 556 -7.26 4.84 -1.15
CA TRP A 556 -7.08 4.86 0.31
C TRP A 556 -6.26 6.05 0.83
N HIS A 557 -5.30 6.57 0.05
CA HIS A 557 -4.45 7.69 0.47
C HIS A 557 -5.22 9.01 0.61
N LEU A 558 -6.39 9.14 -0.01
CA LEU A 558 -7.16 10.38 -0.05
C LEU A 558 -8.02 10.63 1.20
N ARG A 559 -8.11 9.68 2.12
CA ARG A 559 -8.83 9.84 3.40
C ARG A 559 -8.39 11.12 4.13
N LYS A 560 -9.33 11.75 4.84
CA LYS A 560 -9.12 13.06 5.50
C LYS A 560 -7.89 13.06 6.41
N THR A 561 -7.70 12.01 7.20
CA THR A 561 -6.61 11.85 8.17
C THR A 561 -5.24 11.49 7.56
N SER A 562 -5.17 11.20 6.27
CA SER A 562 -3.90 10.88 5.62
C SER A 562 -3.04 12.14 5.45
N THR A 563 -1.78 12.03 5.86
CA THR A 563 -0.71 13.01 5.66
C THR A 563 0.33 12.51 4.66
N PHE A 564 0.03 11.50 3.84
CA PHE A 564 1.03 10.90 2.95
C PHE A 564 1.26 11.75 1.70
N TYR A 565 2.50 11.96 1.25
CA TYR A 565 2.79 12.88 0.14
C TYR A 565 2.07 12.60 -1.19
N PRO A 566 1.69 11.38 -1.59
CA PRO A 566 0.93 11.19 -2.82
C PRO A 566 -0.43 11.91 -2.79
N LYS A 567 -1.03 12.09 -1.61
CA LYS A 567 -2.23 12.93 -1.45
C LYS A 567 -1.90 14.40 -1.74
N VAL A 568 -0.78 14.91 -1.24
CA VAL A 568 -0.32 16.28 -1.52
C VAL A 568 -0.01 16.45 -3.01
N HIS A 569 0.67 15.47 -3.61
CA HIS A 569 0.93 15.41 -5.04
C HIS A 569 -0.37 15.47 -5.85
N PHE A 570 -1.36 14.66 -5.50
CA PHE A 570 -2.69 14.68 -6.13
C PHE A 570 -3.28 16.08 -6.12
N PHE A 571 -3.36 16.74 -4.97
CA PHE A 571 -3.96 18.08 -4.90
C PHE A 571 -3.12 19.15 -5.62
N ASN A 572 -1.80 19.03 -5.67
CA ASN A 572 -0.96 19.93 -6.46
C ASN A 572 -1.21 19.77 -7.97
N VAL A 573 -1.39 18.53 -8.43
CA VAL A 573 -1.75 18.23 -9.82
C VAL A 573 -3.17 18.71 -10.13
N ILE A 574 -4.15 18.48 -9.26
CA ILE A 574 -5.53 18.98 -9.46
C ILE A 574 -5.55 20.51 -9.60
N LYS A 575 -4.77 21.24 -8.80
CA LYS A 575 -4.67 22.71 -8.87
C LYS A 575 -4.09 23.21 -10.20
N SER A 576 -3.36 22.39 -10.96
CA SER A 576 -2.83 22.77 -12.26
C SER A 576 -3.84 22.58 -13.40
N ILE A 577 -4.94 21.85 -13.16
CA ILE A 577 -6.00 21.60 -14.14
C ILE A 577 -6.98 22.80 -14.15
N PRO A 578 -7.29 23.40 -15.32
CA PRO A 578 -8.23 24.50 -15.42
C PRO A 578 -9.65 24.14 -14.93
N ARG A 579 -10.32 25.09 -14.27
CA ARG A 579 -11.74 24.94 -13.89
C ARG A 579 -12.61 24.70 -15.13
N GLY A 580 -13.66 23.90 -14.99
CA GLY A 580 -14.54 23.53 -16.11
C GLY A 580 -13.94 22.51 -17.08
N ALA A 581 -12.71 22.05 -16.87
CA ALA A 581 -12.06 21.10 -17.77
C ALA A 581 -12.75 19.72 -17.75
N THR A 582 -12.57 18.98 -18.85
CA THR A 582 -12.87 17.55 -18.89
C THR A 582 -11.70 16.76 -18.32
N VAL A 583 -11.98 15.91 -17.33
CA VAL A 583 -10.96 15.15 -16.61
C VAL A 583 -11.33 13.67 -16.59
N VAL A 584 -10.42 12.82 -17.05
CA VAL A 584 -10.50 11.37 -16.90
C VAL A 584 -9.63 10.98 -15.72
N PHE A 585 -10.23 10.36 -14.71
CA PHE A 585 -9.53 9.85 -13.53
C PHE A 585 -9.13 8.39 -13.70
N VAL A 586 -7.84 8.10 -13.61
CA VAL A 586 -7.24 6.77 -13.81
C VAL A 586 -6.48 6.36 -12.55
N PHE A 587 -7.21 5.84 -11.56
CA PHE A 587 -6.66 5.43 -10.26
C PHE A 587 -7.26 4.10 -9.79
N GLY A 588 -6.57 3.43 -8.87
CA GLY A 588 -7.07 2.26 -8.15
C GLY A 588 -6.36 0.94 -8.46
N GLU A 589 -5.46 0.90 -9.47
CA GLU A 589 -4.67 -0.32 -9.77
C GLU A 589 -3.86 -0.75 -8.55
N ILE A 590 -3.19 0.21 -7.91
CA ILE A 590 -2.36 -0.05 -6.72
C ILE A 590 -3.22 -0.53 -5.54
N ASP A 591 -4.44 -0.02 -5.35
CA ASP A 591 -5.36 -0.52 -4.32
C ASP A 591 -5.71 -2.00 -4.53
N CYS A 592 -5.87 -2.44 -5.79
CA CYS A 592 -6.14 -3.84 -6.14
C CYS A 592 -4.92 -4.75 -5.96
N ARG A 593 -3.71 -4.21 -6.13
CA ARG A 593 -2.45 -4.96 -5.98
C ARG A 593 -2.00 -5.08 -4.54
N GLU A 594 -2.21 -4.07 -3.72
CA GLU A 594 -1.65 -4.02 -2.36
C GLU A 594 -2.57 -3.39 -1.32
N GLY A 595 -2.55 -3.96 -0.12
CA GLY A 595 -3.19 -3.38 1.06
C GLY A 595 -4.60 -3.92 1.37
N LEU A 596 -5.47 -4.13 0.37
CA LEU A 596 -6.84 -4.65 0.60
C LEU A 596 -6.84 -6.02 1.28
N LEU A 597 -6.13 -7.00 0.69
CA LEU A 597 -6.02 -8.35 1.27
C LEU A 597 -5.39 -8.33 2.66
N VAL A 598 -4.37 -7.49 2.85
CA VAL A 598 -3.70 -7.32 4.16
C VAL A 598 -4.65 -6.71 5.19
N ALA A 599 -5.50 -5.76 4.80
CA ALA A 599 -6.49 -5.16 5.69
C ALA A 599 -7.54 -6.18 6.13
N VAL A 600 -7.98 -7.05 5.21
CA VAL A 600 -8.90 -8.16 5.50
C VAL A 600 -8.23 -9.20 6.42
N GLU A 601 -6.98 -9.58 6.16
CA GLU A 601 -6.22 -10.51 7.02
C GLU A 601 -6.00 -9.94 8.43
N LYS A 602 -5.80 -8.62 8.54
CA LYS A 602 -5.73 -7.88 9.81
C LYS A 602 -7.10 -7.59 10.43
N CYS A 603 -8.19 -8.16 9.90
CA CYS A 603 -9.55 -7.99 10.39
C CYS A 603 -9.99 -6.52 10.49
N ARG A 604 -9.46 -5.65 9.62
CA ARG A 604 -9.96 -4.26 9.50
C ARG A 604 -11.31 -4.23 8.77
N TYR A 605 -11.49 -5.16 7.84
CA TYR A 605 -12.73 -5.44 7.14
C TYR A 605 -13.01 -6.93 7.23
N GLU A 606 -14.28 -7.32 7.30
CA GLU A 606 -14.69 -8.71 7.36
C GLU A 606 -14.57 -9.38 5.99
N THR A 607 -14.85 -8.64 4.90
CA THR A 607 -14.72 -9.15 3.52
C THR A 607 -13.90 -8.22 2.63
N LEU A 608 -13.50 -8.75 1.47
CA LEU A 608 -12.79 -7.97 0.47
C LEU A 608 -13.70 -6.89 -0.13
N GLU A 609 -14.96 -7.21 -0.38
CA GLU A 609 -16.00 -6.30 -0.88
C GLU A 609 -16.24 -5.13 0.06
N GLU A 610 -16.25 -5.37 1.38
CA GLU A 610 -16.37 -4.31 2.39
C GLU A 610 -15.17 -3.34 2.30
N GLY A 611 -13.95 -3.88 2.25
CA GLY A 611 -12.74 -3.06 2.13
C GLY A 611 -12.70 -2.27 0.81
N MET A 612 -13.14 -2.88 -0.29
CA MET A 612 -13.28 -2.24 -1.59
C MET A 612 -14.30 -1.10 -1.55
N ALA A 613 -15.51 -1.36 -1.06
CA ALA A 613 -16.58 -0.37 -0.98
C ALA A 613 -16.20 0.84 -0.13
N HIS A 614 -15.52 0.62 1.00
CA HIS A 614 -15.01 1.70 1.84
C HIS A 614 -13.93 2.51 1.10
N THR A 615 -12.97 1.84 0.46
CA THR A 615 -11.88 2.49 -0.29
C THR A 615 -12.41 3.31 -1.47
N MET A 616 -13.37 2.80 -2.23
CA MET A 616 -14.03 3.53 -3.32
C MET A 616 -14.79 4.76 -2.80
N SER A 617 -15.43 4.66 -1.63
CA SER A 617 -16.17 5.78 -1.05
C SER A 617 -15.27 6.95 -0.73
N ILE A 618 -14.07 6.70 -0.20
CA ILE A 618 -13.06 7.75 0.01
C ILE A 618 -12.74 8.50 -1.29
N PHE A 619 -12.52 7.77 -2.38
CA PHE A 619 -12.20 8.38 -3.67
C PHE A 619 -13.39 9.15 -4.25
N MET A 620 -14.59 8.56 -4.20
CA MET A 620 -15.81 9.19 -4.72
C MET A 620 -16.14 10.48 -3.97
N ASP A 621 -16.03 10.50 -2.63
CA ASP A 621 -16.23 11.72 -1.84
C ASP A 621 -15.31 12.85 -2.33
N VAL A 622 -14.04 12.54 -2.60
CA VAL A 622 -13.07 13.51 -3.11
C VAL A 622 -13.41 13.96 -4.54
N VAL A 623 -13.76 13.04 -5.44
CA VAL A 623 -14.14 13.41 -6.82
C VAL A 623 -15.37 14.32 -6.81
N GLU A 624 -16.38 14.03 -5.98
CA GLU A 624 -17.57 14.87 -5.85
C GLU A 624 -17.24 16.28 -5.36
N ASP A 625 -16.37 16.39 -4.35
CA ASP A 625 -15.90 17.69 -3.85
C ASP A 625 -15.15 18.46 -4.94
N LEU A 626 -14.29 17.78 -5.71
CA LEU A 626 -13.56 18.40 -6.82
C LEU A 626 -14.48 18.84 -7.96
N VAL A 627 -15.50 18.06 -8.32
CA VAL A 627 -16.48 18.46 -9.34
C VAL A 627 -17.25 19.70 -8.88
N ARG A 628 -17.67 19.76 -7.61
CA ARG A 628 -18.35 20.93 -7.05
C ARG A 628 -17.45 22.17 -6.99
N GLU A 629 -16.20 21.99 -6.58
CA GLU A 629 -15.25 23.09 -6.42
C GLU A 629 -14.74 23.60 -7.77
N PHE A 630 -14.28 22.72 -8.66
CA PHE A 630 -13.61 23.09 -9.92
C PHE A 630 -14.55 23.08 -11.13
N GLY A 631 -15.76 22.53 -11.02
CA GLY A 631 -16.69 22.41 -12.13
C GLY A 631 -16.25 21.39 -13.18
N PHE A 632 -15.43 20.40 -12.80
CA PHE A 632 -14.92 19.42 -13.75
C PHE A 632 -16.05 18.58 -14.37
N LYS A 633 -15.87 18.26 -15.66
CA LYS A 633 -16.60 17.17 -16.29
C LYS A 633 -15.81 15.87 -16.06
N ALA A 634 -16.18 15.15 -15.01
CA ALA A 634 -15.42 14.01 -14.51
C ALA A 634 -15.84 12.69 -15.17
N PHE A 635 -14.86 11.96 -15.69
CA PHE A 635 -14.99 10.59 -16.17
C PHE A 635 -14.13 9.66 -15.33
N ILE A 636 -14.67 8.50 -14.96
CA ILE A 636 -13.97 7.48 -14.20
C ILE A 636 -13.58 6.35 -15.14
N HIS A 637 -12.27 6.16 -15.28
CA HIS A 637 -11.70 5.08 -16.06
C HIS A 637 -11.79 3.76 -15.27
N PRO A 638 -12.12 2.62 -15.92
CA PRO A 638 -12.07 1.33 -15.26
C PRO A 638 -10.64 0.97 -14.84
N ILE A 639 -10.46 0.38 -13.66
CA ILE A 639 -9.13 -0.07 -13.24
C ILE A 639 -8.61 -1.10 -14.25
N VAL A 640 -7.37 -0.91 -14.67
CA VAL A 640 -6.75 -1.70 -15.75
C VAL A 640 -6.37 -3.11 -15.28
N PRO A 641 -6.67 -4.17 -16.06
CA PRO A 641 -6.45 -5.57 -15.66
C PRO A 641 -5.10 -6.13 -16.14
N VAL A 642 -4.03 -5.33 -16.03
CA VAL A 642 -2.71 -5.64 -16.61
C VAL A 642 -2.06 -6.89 -16.01
N LEU A 643 -1.99 -6.99 -14.68
CA LEU A 643 -1.37 -8.12 -13.98
C LEU A 643 -2.32 -9.32 -13.92
N ASP A 644 -1.80 -10.52 -14.21
CA ASP A 644 -2.56 -11.76 -14.17
C ASP A 644 -2.99 -12.11 -12.73
N GLU A 645 -2.11 -11.88 -11.77
CA GLU A 645 -2.25 -12.26 -10.36
C GLU A 645 -3.37 -11.49 -9.66
N THR A 646 -3.59 -10.22 -10.05
CA THR A 646 -4.56 -9.33 -9.40
C THR A 646 -5.82 -9.12 -10.23
N ARG A 647 -5.90 -9.68 -11.45
CA ARG A 647 -7.01 -9.43 -12.39
C ARG A 647 -8.39 -9.74 -11.81
N HIS A 648 -8.52 -10.84 -11.07
CA HIS A 648 -9.79 -11.23 -10.45
C HIS A 648 -10.25 -10.21 -9.38
N ILE A 649 -9.30 -9.58 -8.67
CA ILE A 649 -9.55 -8.50 -7.72
C ILE A 649 -9.99 -7.23 -8.48
N VAL A 650 -9.29 -6.89 -9.56
CA VAL A 650 -9.65 -5.76 -10.45
C VAL A 650 -11.06 -5.92 -11.03
N GLN A 651 -11.42 -7.13 -11.48
CA GLN A 651 -12.76 -7.42 -12.00
C GLN A 651 -13.85 -7.20 -10.95
N LEU A 652 -13.63 -7.68 -9.72
CA LEU A 652 -14.55 -7.46 -8.61
C LEU A 652 -14.64 -5.96 -8.26
N TYR A 653 -13.50 -5.27 -8.18
CA TYR A 653 -13.43 -3.84 -7.88
C TYR A 653 -14.20 -3.04 -8.93
N ASN A 654 -13.95 -3.25 -10.23
CA ASN A 654 -14.62 -2.51 -11.30
C ASN A 654 -16.13 -2.72 -11.31
N ARG A 655 -16.62 -3.94 -11.04
CA ARG A 655 -18.06 -4.21 -10.94
C ARG A 655 -18.73 -3.36 -9.85
N LEU A 656 -18.12 -3.33 -8.67
CA LEU A 656 -18.61 -2.54 -7.54
C LEU A 656 -18.45 -1.03 -7.80
N PHE A 657 -17.34 -0.64 -8.42
CA PHE A 657 -17.02 0.76 -8.71
C PHE A 657 -17.94 1.34 -9.77
N GLN A 658 -18.20 0.61 -10.85
CA GLN A 658 -19.16 0.96 -11.88
C GLN A 658 -20.55 1.22 -11.28
N ALA A 659 -21.05 0.29 -10.46
CA ALA A 659 -22.35 0.46 -9.79
C ALA A 659 -22.38 1.73 -8.92
N LYS A 660 -21.28 2.04 -8.23
CA LYS A 660 -21.17 3.25 -7.41
C LYS A 660 -21.12 4.54 -8.24
N VAL A 661 -20.38 4.54 -9.35
CA VAL A 661 -20.27 5.70 -10.27
C VAL A 661 -21.58 5.94 -11.01
N GLN A 662 -22.25 4.89 -11.48
CA GLN A 662 -23.57 4.99 -12.13
C GLN A 662 -24.66 5.52 -11.18
N GLY A 663 -24.49 5.34 -9.87
CA GLY A 663 -25.35 5.95 -8.86
C GLY A 663 -25.07 7.45 -8.61
N SER A 664 -23.98 8.01 -9.16
CA SER A 664 -23.63 9.43 -9.02
C SER A 664 -24.12 10.24 -10.22
N THR A 665 -24.51 11.48 -9.97
CA THR A 665 -24.84 12.46 -11.03
C THR A 665 -23.67 13.38 -11.37
N LEU A 666 -22.54 13.26 -10.67
CA LEU A 666 -21.41 14.20 -10.76
C LEU A 666 -20.25 13.68 -11.64
N CYS A 667 -20.23 12.39 -11.94
CA CYS A 667 -19.20 11.80 -12.79
C CYS A 667 -19.78 10.66 -13.65
N HIS A 668 -19.05 10.27 -14.69
CA HIS A 668 -19.48 9.28 -15.66
C HIS A 668 -18.53 8.10 -15.69
N TRP A 669 -19.05 6.88 -15.71
CA TRP A 669 -18.26 5.67 -15.89
C TRP A 669 -17.90 5.47 -17.37
N MET A 670 -16.64 5.13 -17.66
CA MET A 670 -16.23 4.76 -19.02
C MET A 670 -16.41 3.25 -19.25
N ASP A 671 -17.48 2.88 -19.95
CA ASP A 671 -17.90 1.48 -20.11
C ASP A 671 -17.19 0.75 -21.25
N PHE A 672 -15.93 0.34 -21.00
CA PHE A 672 -15.16 -0.45 -21.97
C PHE A 672 -14.31 -1.57 -21.35
N PHE A 673 -14.40 -1.81 -20.04
CA PHE A 673 -13.53 -2.75 -19.33
C PHE A 673 -13.54 -4.15 -19.95
N ASP A 674 -14.73 -4.70 -20.26
CA ASP A 674 -14.85 -6.03 -20.83
C ASP A 674 -14.18 -6.15 -22.21
N SER A 675 -14.10 -5.04 -22.95
CA SER A 675 -13.40 -5.00 -24.24
C SER A 675 -11.89 -5.10 -24.11
N LEU A 676 -11.31 -4.83 -22.92
CA LEU A 676 -9.89 -5.02 -22.65
C LEU A 676 -9.51 -6.49 -22.53
N LEU A 677 -10.49 -7.38 -22.30
CA LEU A 677 -10.26 -8.79 -21.99
C LEU A 677 -10.66 -9.69 -23.17
N THR A 678 -9.96 -10.82 -23.28
CA THR A 678 -10.36 -11.96 -24.09
C THR A 678 -11.48 -12.74 -23.39
N PRO A 679 -12.21 -13.64 -24.09
CA PRO A 679 -13.19 -14.53 -23.47
C PRO A 679 -12.64 -15.42 -22.34
N TYR A 680 -11.31 -15.58 -22.26
CA TYR A 680 -10.61 -16.35 -21.23
C TYR A 680 -10.09 -15.48 -20.06
N ASN A 681 -10.57 -14.24 -19.92
CA ASN A 681 -10.13 -13.30 -18.90
C ASN A 681 -8.61 -13.01 -18.93
N LYS A 682 -8.03 -12.96 -20.13
CA LYS A 682 -6.66 -12.45 -20.37
C LYS A 682 -6.72 -11.08 -21.01
N LEU A 683 -5.75 -10.20 -20.72
CA LEU A 683 -5.62 -8.94 -21.43
C LEU A 683 -5.47 -9.22 -22.94
N GLN A 684 -6.19 -8.46 -23.77
CA GLN A 684 -6.08 -8.59 -25.22
C GLN A 684 -4.64 -8.31 -25.67
N PRO A 685 -4.02 -9.15 -26.53
CA PRO A 685 -2.63 -8.98 -26.95
C PRO A 685 -2.33 -7.63 -27.58
N SER A 686 -3.31 -7.04 -28.28
CA SER A 686 -3.20 -5.71 -28.90
C SER A 686 -3.07 -4.57 -27.88
N TYR A 687 -3.40 -4.79 -26.60
CA TYR A 687 -3.34 -3.80 -25.53
C TYR A 687 -2.18 -4.05 -24.56
N VAL A 688 -1.31 -5.03 -24.82
CA VAL A 688 -0.11 -5.28 -24.02
C VAL A 688 1.01 -4.32 -24.44
N LEU A 689 1.62 -3.61 -23.49
CA LEU A 689 2.83 -2.81 -23.73
C LEU A 689 4.08 -3.49 -23.15
N ASP A 690 4.21 -3.46 -21.83
CA ASP A 690 5.43 -3.84 -21.11
C ASP A 690 5.19 -4.83 -19.95
N GLY A 691 4.00 -5.43 -19.92
CA GLY A 691 3.54 -6.33 -18.84
C GLY A 691 2.96 -5.62 -17.61
N THR A 692 3.11 -4.30 -17.52
CA THR A 692 2.60 -3.48 -16.41
C THR A 692 1.73 -2.30 -16.85
N HIS A 693 1.81 -1.88 -18.12
CA HIS A 693 1.03 -0.79 -18.70
C HIS A 693 0.26 -1.25 -19.95
N LEU A 694 -0.78 -0.48 -20.29
CA LEU A 694 -1.56 -0.69 -21.52
C LEU A 694 -0.87 -0.05 -22.72
N HIS A 695 -0.99 -0.69 -23.88
CA HIS A 695 -0.59 -0.11 -25.16
C HIS A 695 -1.64 0.92 -25.63
N PRO A 696 -1.25 2.09 -26.17
CA PRO A 696 -2.18 3.17 -26.56
C PRO A 696 -3.28 2.81 -27.58
N SER A 697 -3.19 1.68 -28.25
CA SER A 697 -4.23 1.16 -29.18
C SER A 697 -5.60 1.01 -28.53
N TYR A 698 -5.66 0.86 -27.20
CA TYR A 698 -6.92 0.79 -26.45
C TYR A 698 -7.72 2.11 -26.45
N LEU A 699 -7.10 3.25 -26.81
CA LEU A 699 -7.79 4.53 -26.92
C LEU A 699 -8.92 4.53 -27.97
N SER A 700 -8.90 3.59 -28.91
CA SER A 700 -10.04 3.34 -29.80
C SER A 700 -11.34 3.02 -29.05
N LEU A 701 -11.25 2.44 -27.85
CA LEU A 701 -12.38 2.16 -26.96
C LEU A 701 -12.88 3.41 -26.19
N TRP A 702 -12.09 4.49 -26.15
CA TRP A 702 -12.51 5.72 -25.48
C TRP A 702 -13.47 6.53 -26.34
N ALA A 703 -13.31 6.49 -27.67
CA ALA A 703 -14.18 7.22 -28.59
C ALA A 703 -15.65 6.87 -28.35
N THR A 704 -15.95 5.58 -28.21
CA THR A 704 -17.33 5.08 -27.98
C THR A 704 -17.93 5.51 -26.63
N THR A 705 -17.10 5.84 -25.64
CA THR A 705 -17.55 6.21 -24.29
C THR A 705 -17.57 7.72 -24.05
N LEU A 706 -16.71 8.48 -24.73
CA LEU A 706 -16.63 9.93 -24.57
C LEU A 706 -17.56 10.69 -25.52
N GLU A 707 -17.66 10.28 -26.79
CA GLU A 707 -18.43 11.00 -27.83
C GLU A 707 -19.90 11.29 -27.46
N PRO A 708 -20.67 10.37 -26.83
CA PRO A 708 -22.06 10.64 -26.43
C PRO A 708 -22.18 11.82 -25.46
N HIS A 709 -21.16 12.02 -24.62
CA HIS A 709 -21.13 13.10 -23.65
C HIS A 709 -20.54 14.37 -24.23
N MET A 710 -19.67 14.29 -25.24
CA MET A 710 -19.00 15.46 -25.85
C MET A 710 -19.85 16.15 -26.92
N SER A 711 -20.82 15.44 -27.51
CA SER A 711 -21.76 15.98 -28.52
C SER A 711 -22.91 16.82 -27.92
N ALA A 712 -23.01 16.92 -26.60
CA ALA A 712 -23.99 17.74 -25.90
C ALA A 712 -23.50 19.19 -25.64
N ILE A 713 -22.55 19.67 -26.45
CA ILE A 713 -21.88 20.99 -26.34
C ILE A 713 -22.22 21.84 -27.57
#